data_AF-A0A8J6Y8E2-F1
#
_entry.id   AF-A0A8J6Y8E2-F1
#
_cell.length_a   1.000
_cell.length_b   1.000
_cell.length_c   1.000
_cell.angle_alpha   90.00
_cell.angle_beta   90.00
_cell.angle_gamma   90.00
#
_symmetry.space_group_name_H-M   'P 1'
#
loop_
_entity.id
_entity.type
_entity.pdbx_description
1 polymer ?
#
loop_
_entity_poly.entity_id
_entity_poly.type
_entity_poly.pdbx_seq_one_letter_code
_entity_poly.pdbx_strand_id
1 'polypeptide(L)'
;MGKEAMHVIRPARLKPGVTTESISEPGAGSSGHIGDSERVRGKALIFWDPNRPGRKLDAIDTDQITPAKDCVSESLDSLDEKWKQGAFRYLMPDFRARVHAGATFIIAGERFAIGSSREMSPAGLKAVAEEAGLEMVIVCGDNMGDIFRRNAFNLGLQVVQCPQAVEEACDEDEFSFDPDSRQLVNETRKKFYEPKSLTAKEDEIRRTGGIFALGRREFRTSVETRPEIVWPDPETAKKLTATEQIIWAHRVNKDAEVKPGNTLRVYADLLPASDGTAPFAIHTFNQITGGDSIFPRQAAVANDHFVFTGIDSDDKQTGIGRQFAATQEMKKPYYANPGDGIFHFYFPEQGLVMPGQFIPGADSHSRAYGAYGAIGIGVGSTTLGFGWSTGYVYFTLAKARRVRFTGKLHPWVTGKDIVLKLLEVWGEEQSQGMSIEFVDQDLQLPMPYRNTICNMMAEAESQNGIFAPDDITYEWFRAKGMADLPYPPIRPGSEAAYAIDEQFDLSEVRPMIARPFSPANAQKAVEVAEEKLSFDKAFIGSCTNGSYHDLLQAALVIQAAKEGGYRQAKAEFVIFPGSIGVKEQIETPDQRLRGESIADVLRSVGAGIRDSWCGPCFGQGPDALKPGQRAITTFNRNWQNRMGIGGEGYLASPAVVAASALLGYMAAPSELNIPWDAERFEP
;
A
#
# COMPACT_ATOMS: atom_id res chain seq x y z
N MET A 1 -30.54 -11.53 -19.62
CA MET A 1 -29.46 -11.75 -18.63
C MET A 1 -29.78 -10.86 -17.45
N GLY A 2 -30.12 -11.43 -16.29
CA GLY A 2 -30.46 -10.63 -15.11
C GLY A 2 -29.26 -9.83 -14.66
N LYS A 3 -29.46 -8.56 -14.29
CA LYS A 3 -28.43 -7.70 -13.66
C LYS A 3 -27.72 -8.53 -12.57
N GLU A 4 -26.42 -8.79 -12.71
CA GLU A 4 -25.63 -9.34 -11.62
C GLU A 4 -25.80 -8.43 -10.41
N ALA A 5 -26.08 -9.03 -9.25
CA ALA A 5 -26.24 -8.29 -8.01
C ALA A 5 -24.98 -7.47 -7.72
N MET A 6 -25.15 -6.22 -7.27
CA MET A 6 -24.09 -5.30 -6.84
C MET A 6 -23.05 -6.01 -5.97
N HIS A 7 -21.78 -5.61 -6.08
CA HIS A 7 -20.71 -6.17 -5.26
C HIS A 7 -20.95 -5.82 -3.78
N VAL A 8 -21.37 -6.82 -3.02
CA VAL A 8 -21.68 -6.74 -1.58
C VAL A 8 -21.20 -8.01 -0.89
N ILE A 9 -21.01 -7.92 0.42
CA ILE A 9 -20.62 -9.05 1.27
C ILE A 9 -21.62 -10.21 1.15
N ARG A 10 -21.08 -11.42 0.94
CA ARG A 10 -21.85 -12.67 0.81
C ARG A 10 -21.43 -13.69 1.86
N PRO A 11 -22.34 -14.60 2.28
CA PRO A 11 -21.99 -15.77 3.09
C PRO A 11 -20.92 -16.65 2.42
N ALA A 12 -20.28 -17.52 3.20
CA ALA A 12 -19.36 -18.51 2.67
C ALA A 12 -20.07 -19.44 1.68
N ARG A 13 -19.40 -19.73 0.56
CA ARG A 13 -19.87 -20.70 -0.44
C ARG A 13 -19.04 -21.98 -0.30
N LEU A 14 -19.67 -23.05 0.17
CA LEU A 14 -19.04 -24.37 0.29
C LEU A 14 -18.69 -24.94 -1.09
N LYS A 15 -17.63 -25.74 -1.17
CA LYS A 15 -17.32 -26.53 -2.37
C LYS A 15 -18.30 -27.71 -2.51
N PRO A 16 -18.50 -28.25 -3.73
CA PRO A 16 -19.36 -29.41 -3.93
C PRO A 16 -18.96 -30.58 -3.02
N GLY A 17 -19.91 -31.14 -2.28
CA GLY A 17 -19.69 -32.28 -1.38
C GLY A 17 -19.21 -31.91 0.04
N VAL A 18 -18.93 -30.63 0.31
CA VAL A 18 -18.56 -30.15 1.65
C VAL A 18 -19.83 -29.71 2.40
N THR A 19 -19.95 -30.09 3.67
CA THR A 19 -20.96 -29.56 4.60
C THR A 19 -20.31 -28.81 5.75
N THR A 20 -21.09 -28.03 6.50
CA THR A 20 -20.62 -27.35 7.72
C THR A 20 -20.10 -28.34 8.77
N GLU A 21 -20.69 -29.53 8.85
CA GLU A 21 -20.30 -30.59 9.78
C GLU A 21 -19.01 -31.30 9.34
N SER A 22 -18.70 -31.31 8.03
CA SER A 22 -17.44 -31.89 7.55
C SER A 22 -16.24 -30.98 7.78
N ILE A 23 -16.46 -29.69 8.08
CA ILE A 23 -15.40 -28.78 8.49
C ILE A 23 -15.02 -29.15 9.93
N SER A 24 -13.81 -29.70 10.09
CA SER A 24 -13.33 -30.18 11.38
C SER A 24 -13.39 -29.07 12.43
N GLU A 25 -13.98 -29.39 13.58
CA GLU A 25 -13.77 -28.56 14.77
C GLU A 25 -12.30 -28.62 15.17
N PRO A 26 -11.73 -27.53 15.70
CA PRO A 26 -10.35 -27.54 16.19
C PRO A 26 -10.26 -28.63 17.26
N GLY A 27 -9.45 -29.67 17.01
CA GLY A 27 -9.20 -30.68 18.01
C GLY A 27 -8.71 -30.00 19.30
N ALA A 28 -9.33 -30.34 20.44
CA ALA A 28 -8.98 -29.81 21.77
C ALA A 28 -7.51 -30.08 22.20
N GLY A 29 -6.71 -30.74 21.35
CA GLY A 29 -5.30 -31.07 21.55
C GLY A 29 -4.29 -30.39 20.61
N SER A 30 -4.69 -29.42 19.77
CA SER A 30 -3.73 -28.52 19.09
C SER A 30 -3.67 -27.12 19.72
N SER A 31 -4.09 -27.02 20.98
CA SER A 31 -3.41 -26.11 21.89
C SER A 31 -1.96 -26.59 21.99
N GLY A 32 -1.13 -26.12 21.06
CA GLY A 32 0.22 -25.73 21.45
C GLY A 32 0.06 -24.67 22.52
N HIS A 33 -0.29 -25.07 23.75
CA HIS A 33 0.42 -24.52 24.88
C HIS A 33 1.87 -24.77 24.53
N ILE A 34 2.55 -23.70 24.11
CA ILE A 34 3.98 -23.63 24.29
C ILE A 34 4.12 -23.80 25.81
N GLY A 35 4.37 -25.03 26.28
CA GLY A 35 4.80 -25.22 27.66
C GLY A 35 6.03 -24.36 27.85
N ASP A 36 6.14 -23.64 28.98
CA ASP A 36 7.18 -22.64 29.31
C ASP A 36 8.03 -22.26 28.08
N SER A 37 7.59 -21.25 27.32
CA SER A 37 8.35 -20.84 26.15
C SER A 37 9.80 -20.55 26.57
N GLU A 38 10.74 -21.34 26.04
CA GLU A 38 12.14 -21.13 26.37
C GLU A 38 12.51 -19.70 25.98
N ARG A 39 13.22 -19.01 26.88
CA ARG A 39 13.68 -17.64 26.59
C ARG A 39 14.50 -17.65 25.30
N VAL A 40 14.12 -16.82 24.35
CA VAL A 40 14.91 -16.61 23.13
C VAL A 40 16.20 -15.91 23.54
N ARG A 41 17.35 -16.44 23.10
CA ARG A 41 18.68 -15.88 23.38
C ARG A 41 19.46 -15.72 22.09
N GLY A 42 20.28 -14.67 22.01
CA GLY A 42 21.11 -14.44 20.85
C GLY A 42 21.91 -13.15 20.94
N LYS A 43 22.83 -12.97 20.00
CA LYS A 43 23.65 -11.76 19.89
C LYS A 43 22.93 -10.65 19.12
N ALA A 44 23.27 -9.40 19.45
CA ALA A 44 22.80 -8.22 18.75
C ALA A 44 23.33 -8.14 17.30
N LEU A 45 22.41 -7.85 16.38
CA LEU A 45 22.66 -7.44 15.01
C LEU A 45 22.31 -5.96 14.88
N ILE A 46 23.31 -5.09 14.98
CA ILE A 46 23.11 -3.65 14.92
C ILE A 46 23.40 -3.12 13.53
N PHE A 47 22.49 -2.30 13.01
CA PHE A 47 22.72 -1.50 11.83
C PHE A 47 23.29 -0.15 12.26
N TRP A 48 24.55 0.12 11.95
CA TRP A 48 25.19 1.41 12.23
C TRP A 48 25.04 2.37 11.05
N ASP A 49 24.78 3.65 11.31
CA ASP A 49 24.73 4.66 10.27
C ASP A 49 26.17 4.99 9.80
N PRO A 50 26.54 4.66 8.54
CA PRO A 50 27.89 4.91 8.04
C PRO A 50 28.23 6.40 7.95
N ASN A 51 27.22 7.28 7.89
CA ASN A 51 27.40 8.73 7.78
C ASN A 51 27.36 9.43 9.14
N ARG A 52 26.91 8.73 10.20
CA ARG A 52 26.78 9.28 11.56
C ARG A 52 27.39 8.30 12.58
N PRO A 53 28.72 8.34 12.80
CA PRO A 53 29.39 7.42 13.72
C PRO A 53 28.74 7.40 15.11
N GLY A 54 28.51 6.19 15.64
CA GLY A 54 27.87 5.97 16.93
C GLY A 54 26.35 6.10 16.93
N ARG A 55 25.72 6.40 15.80
CA ARG A 55 24.25 6.33 15.63
C ARG A 55 23.86 5.04 14.93
N LYS A 56 22.76 4.45 15.39
CA LYS A 56 22.12 3.34 14.70
C LYS A 56 21.43 3.87 13.45
N LEU A 57 21.47 3.09 12.38
CA LEU A 57 20.82 3.42 11.13
C LEU A 57 19.32 3.52 11.37
N ASP A 58 18.78 4.65 10.92
CA ASP A 58 17.38 4.98 11.02
C ASP A 58 16.70 4.89 9.65
N ALA A 59 15.38 4.89 9.64
CA ALA A 59 14.53 4.84 8.44
C ALA A 59 14.83 3.65 7.51
N ILE A 60 15.05 2.47 8.10
CA ILE A 60 15.19 1.23 7.32
C ILE A 60 13.83 0.86 6.75
N ASP A 61 13.67 0.88 5.43
CA ASP A 61 12.42 0.52 4.74
C ASP A 61 12.37 -0.96 4.35
N THR A 62 11.19 -1.44 3.94
CA THR A 62 11.00 -2.84 3.52
C THR A 62 11.69 -3.20 2.19
N ASP A 63 12.03 -2.23 1.34
CA ASP A 63 12.85 -2.45 0.14
C ASP A 63 14.32 -2.76 0.52
N GLN A 64 14.83 -2.18 1.62
CA GLN A 64 16.14 -2.50 2.19
C GLN A 64 16.16 -3.85 2.94
N ILE A 65 15.05 -4.23 3.58
CA ILE A 65 14.91 -5.55 4.23
C ILE A 65 14.83 -6.65 3.18
N THR A 66 13.96 -6.52 2.17
CA THR A 66 13.82 -7.50 1.08
C THR A 66 13.61 -6.78 -0.24
N PRO A 67 14.65 -6.73 -1.10
CA PRO A 67 14.56 -6.08 -2.40
C PRO A 67 13.46 -6.68 -3.28
N ALA A 68 12.83 -5.85 -4.12
CA ALA A 68 11.68 -6.25 -4.95
C ALA A 68 11.97 -7.49 -5.83
N LYS A 69 13.19 -7.60 -6.38
CA LYS A 69 13.63 -8.76 -7.18
C LYS A 69 13.64 -10.08 -6.41
N ASP A 70 13.74 -10.01 -5.08
CA ASP A 70 13.80 -11.15 -4.18
C ASP A 70 12.43 -11.42 -3.54
N CYS A 71 11.39 -10.63 -3.85
CA CYS A 71 10.00 -10.83 -3.42
C CYS A 71 9.22 -11.79 -4.33
N VAL A 72 9.91 -12.77 -4.92
CA VAL A 72 9.34 -13.72 -5.88
C VAL A 72 9.31 -15.13 -5.29
N SER A 73 8.33 -15.93 -5.66
CA SER A 73 8.13 -17.31 -5.23
C SER A 73 7.94 -18.19 -6.45
N GLU A 74 8.65 -19.30 -6.52
CA GLU A 74 8.53 -20.23 -7.65
C GLU A 74 7.43 -21.29 -7.43
N SER A 75 7.02 -21.52 -6.18
CA SER A 75 5.93 -22.43 -5.82
C SER A 75 5.36 -22.11 -4.43
N LEU A 76 4.22 -22.72 -4.08
CA LEU A 76 3.66 -22.65 -2.72
C LEU A 76 4.46 -23.44 -1.67
N ASP A 77 5.29 -24.40 -2.10
CA ASP A 77 6.11 -25.24 -1.23
C ASP A 77 7.47 -24.61 -0.88
N SER A 78 7.89 -23.61 -1.67
CA SER A 78 9.19 -22.96 -1.58
C SER A 78 9.05 -21.43 -1.57
N LEU A 79 8.01 -20.92 -0.90
CA LEU A 79 7.64 -19.50 -0.91
C LEU A 79 8.78 -18.59 -0.47
N ASP A 80 9.42 -18.95 0.63
CA ASP A 80 10.38 -18.12 1.37
C ASP A 80 11.82 -18.22 0.85
N GLU A 81 12.12 -19.13 -0.09
CA GLU A 81 13.49 -19.42 -0.51
C GLU A 81 14.24 -18.19 -1.04
N LYS A 82 13.60 -17.41 -1.92
CA LYS A 82 14.20 -16.17 -2.43
C LYS A 82 14.18 -15.06 -1.38
N TRP A 83 13.15 -15.03 -0.52
CA TRP A 83 12.98 -14.00 0.50
C TRP A 83 14.10 -14.10 1.55
N LYS A 84 14.44 -15.32 1.99
CA LYS A 84 15.58 -15.62 2.86
C LYS A 84 16.90 -15.15 2.25
N GLN A 85 17.11 -15.41 0.96
CA GLN A 85 18.31 -14.97 0.24
C GLN A 85 18.36 -13.45 0.06
N GLY A 86 17.20 -12.78 0.04
CA GLY A 86 17.08 -11.33 -0.13
C GLY A 86 17.24 -10.54 1.18
N ALA A 87 17.02 -11.18 2.33
CA ALA A 87 17.05 -10.56 3.65
C ALA A 87 18.33 -9.73 3.89
N PHE A 88 18.18 -8.41 3.96
CA PHE A 88 19.24 -7.41 4.12
C PHE A 88 20.40 -7.53 3.13
N ARG A 89 20.20 -8.12 1.95
CA ARG A 89 21.28 -8.46 0.99
C ARG A 89 22.25 -7.30 0.71
N TYR A 90 21.74 -6.08 0.60
CA TYR A 90 22.56 -4.90 0.31
C TYR A 90 22.98 -4.13 1.55
N LEU A 91 22.22 -4.23 2.64
CA LEU A 91 22.45 -3.46 3.85
C LEU A 91 23.42 -4.16 4.82
N MET A 92 23.34 -5.50 4.89
CA MET A 92 24.23 -6.36 5.67
C MET A 92 24.43 -7.68 4.90
N PRO A 93 25.37 -7.73 3.93
CA PRO A 93 25.53 -8.88 3.03
C PRO A 93 25.83 -10.22 3.72
N ASP A 94 26.39 -10.18 4.93
CA ASP A 94 26.68 -11.34 5.77
C ASP A 94 25.57 -11.67 6.78
N PHE A 95 24.41 -10.98 6.73
CA PHE A 95 23.29 -11.13 7.67
C PHE A 95 22.91 -12.59 7.93
N ARG A 96 22.65 -13.37 6.87
CA ARG A 96 22.28 -14.79 6.98
C ARG A 96 23.35 -15.62 7.69
N ALA A 97 24.63 -15.39 7.38
CA ALA A 97 25.75 -16.09 8.02
C ALA A 97 25.87 -15.72 9.50
N ARG A 98 25.63 -14.45 9.86
CA ARG A 98 25.63 -14.00 11.26
C ARG A 98 24.47 -14.58 12.05
N VAL A 99 23.28 -14.69 11.44
CA VAL A 99 22.13 -15.36 12.07
C VAL A 99 22.44 -16.84 12.36
N HIS A 100 23.04 -17.56 11.40
CA HIS A 100 23.49 -18.94 11.62
C HIS A 100 24.54 -19.08 12.72
N ALA A 101 25.30 -18.02 12.99
CA ALA A 101 26.26 -17.94 14.09
C ALA A 101 25.62 -17.51 15.44
N GLY A 102 24.29 -17.38 15.53
CA GLY A 102 23.56 -17.07 16.76
C GLY A 102 23.25 -15.59 16.98
N ALA A 103 23.47 -14.72 15.98
CA ALA A 103 23.08 -13.32 16.07
C ALA A 103 21.63 -13.14 15.61
N THR A 104 20.68 -13.18 16.54
CA THR A 104 19.23 -13.23 16.26
C THR A 104 18.45 -12.06 16.83
N PHE A 105 19.12 -11.06 17.41
CA PHE A 105 18.48 -9.86 17.93
C PHE A 105 18.76 -8.68 17.00
N ILE A 106 17.85 -8.42 16.05
CA ILE A 106 17.95 -7.25 15.18
C ILE A 106 17.71 -6.00 16.03
N ILE A 107 18.69 -5.10 16.09
CA ILE A 107 18.56 -3.80 16.75
C ILE A 107 18.56 -2.71 15.67
N ALA A 108 17.39 -2.12 15.45
CA ALA A 108 17.19 -1.04 14.49
C ALA A 108 16.96 0.30 15.19
N GLY A 109 17.21 1.41 14.47
CA GLY A 109 16.96 2.77 14.96
C GLY A 109 15.49 3.10 15.22
N GLU A 110 15.17 4.39 15.20
CA GLU A 110 13.87 4.92 15.61
C GLU A 110 12.73 4.48 14.66
N ARG A 111 12.98 4.55 13.36
CA ARG A 111 12.10 4.21 12.25
C ARG A 111 12.57 2.92 11.59
N PHE A 112 11.74 1.89 11.63
CA PHE A 112 12.07 0.56 11.09
C PHE A 112 10.90 -0.08 10.35
N ALA A 113 11.23 -0.73 9.23
CA ALA A 113 10.33 -1.49 8.37
C ALA A 113 9.12 -0.69 7.86
N ILE A 114 9.37 0.56 7.47
CA ILE A 114 8.38 1.44 6.85
C ILE A 114 8.15 1.08 5.37
N GLY A 115 7.05 1.55 4.80
CA GLY A 115 6.82 1.53 3.36
C GLY A 115 5.90 0.42 2.82
N SER A 116 6.42 -0.53 2.03
CA SER A 116 5.61 -1.56 1.36
C SER A 116 4.96 -2.52 2.36
N SER A 117 3.74 -3.00 2.05
CA SER A 117 3.06 -4.05 2.82
C SER A 117 3.63 -5.45 2.60
N ARG A 118 4.73 -5.60 1.84
CA ARG A 118 5.34 -6.88 1.48
C ARG A 118 5.60 -7.72 2.72
N GLU A 119 4.89 -8.83 2.81
CA GLU A 119 5.03 -9.74 3.95
C GLU A 119 6.25 -10.65 3.82
N MET A 120 6.87 -10.67 2.63
CA MET A 120 8.16 -11.31 2.37
C MET A 120 9.26 -10.76 3.29
N SER A 121 9.18 -9.51 3.73
CA SER A 121 10.16 -8.93 4.65
C SER A 121 10.13 -9.58 6.04
N PRO A 122 9.04 -9.52 6.82
CA PRO A 122 9.02 -10.22 8.11
C PRO A 122 9.11 -11.74 7.95
N ALA A 123 8.51 -12.34 6.91
CA ALA A 123 8.60 -13.77 6.67
C ALA A 123 10.03 -14.23 6.36
N GLY A 124 10.76 -13.50 5.51
CA GLY A 124 12.14 -13.80 5.17
C GLY A 124 13.08 -13.71 6.38
N LEU A 125 12.91 -12.69 7.23
CA LEU A 125 13.70 -12.56 8.47
C LEU A 125 13.44 -13.71 9.44
N LYS A 126 12.16 -14.09 9.62
CA LYS A 126 11.77 -15.25 10.43
C LYS A 126 12.40 -16.54 9.88
N ALA A 127 12.26 -16.76 8.58
CA ALA A 127 12.70 -17.98 7.93
C ALA A 127 14.23 -18.16 7.93
N VAL A 128 15.02 -17.07 7.91
CA VAL A 128 16.49 -17.11 8.08
C VAL A 128 16.90 -17.58 9.48
N ALA A 129 16.12 -17.32 10.52
CA ALA A 129 16.39 -17.87 11.85
C ALA A 129 15.93 -19.33 11.96
N GLU A 130 14.73 -19.64 11.45
CA GLU A 130 14.16 -21.00 11.53
C GLU A 130 15.01 -22.04 10.79
N GLU A 131 15.62 -21.69 9.66
CA GLU A 131 16.53 -22.59 8.95
C GLU A 131 17.79 -22.97 9.77
N ALA A 132 18.18 -22.13 10.73
CA ALA A 132 19.27 -22.40 11.66
C ALA A 132 18.78 -23.06 12.97
N GLY A 133 17.48 -23.34 13.09
CA GLY A 133 16.86 -23.83 14.33
C GLY A 133 16.81 -22.78 15.44
N LEU A 134 16.79 -21.49 15.07
CA LEU A 134 16.80 -20.36 16.00
C LEU A 134 15.52 -19.52 15.87
N GLU A 135 15.30 -18.65 16.84
CA GLU A 135 14.22 -17.64 16.81
C GLU A 135 14.80 -16.23 16.67
N MET A 136 14.14 -15.41 15.84
CA MET A 136 14.50 -14.01 15.59
C MET A 136 13.68 -13.08 16.49
N VAL A 137 14.35 -12.08 17.08
CA VAL A 137 13.72 -11.00 17.84
C VAL A 137 14.11 -9.66 17.23
N ILE A 138 13.12 -8.83 16.90
CA ILE A 138 13.34 -7.48 16.42
C ILE A 138 13.14 -6.50 17.57
N VAL A 139 14.16 -5.70 17.86
CA VAL A 139 14.14 -4.60 18.83
C VAL A 139 14.28 -3.27 18.08
N CYS A 140 13.32 -2.37 18.24
CA CYS A 140 13.27 -1.11 17.51
C CYS A 140 12.77 0.05 18.39
N GLY A 141 12.88 1.29 17.88
CA GLY A 141 12.34 2.48 18.51
C GLY A 141 10.81 2.59 18.43
N ASP A 142 10.28 3.80 18.52
CA ASP A 142 8.84 4.02 18.60
C ASP A 142 8.13 3.95 17.26
N ASN A 143 8.83 4.24 16.16
CA ASN A 143 8.24 4.50 14.86
C ASN A 143 8.40 3.31 13.89
N MET A 144 7.93 2.14 14.31
CA MET A 144 7.90 0.96 13.45
C MET A 144 6.71 1.00 12.49
N GLY A 145 6.91 0.57 11.24
CA GLY A 145 5.83 0.46 10.26
C GLY A 145 4.70 -0.46 10.73
N ASP A 146 3.49 0.09 10.90
CA ASP A 146 2.33 -0.62 11.47
C ASP A 146 1.97 -1.92 10.72
N ILE A 147 2.10 -1.90 9.39
CA ILE A 147 1.80 -3.07 8.55
C ILE A 147 2.82 -4.18 8.82
N PHE A 148 4.12 -3.85 8.85
CA PHE A 148 5.16 -4.83 9.14
C PHE A 148 4.99 -5.38 10.56
N ARG A 149 4.73 -4.53 11.56
CA ARG A 149 4.51 -4.94 12.94
C ARG A 149 3.35 -5.95 13.06
N ARG A 150 2.21 -5.66 12.42
CA ARG A 150 1.07 -6.59 12.38
C ARG A 150 1.40 -7.90 11.67
N ASN A 151 2.07 -7.82 10.53
CA ASN A 151 2.50 -9.01 9.77
C ASN A 151 3.46 -9.89 10.59
N ALA A 152 4.42 -9.28 11.30
CA ALA A 152 5.32 -10.00 12.18
C ALA A 152 4.55 -10.79 13.25
N PHE A 153 3.59 -10.17 13.96
CA PHE A 153 2.76 -10.88 14.93
C PHE A 153 1.90 -11.98 14.30
N ASN A 154 1.33 -11.74 13.11
CA ASN A 154 0.55 -12.75 12.40
C ASN A 154 1.39 -13.99 12.02
N LEU A 155 2.68 -13.80 11.76
CA LEU A 155 3.65 -14.84 11.45
C LEU A 155 4.29 -15.49 12.68
N GLY A 156 4.05 -14.94 13.88
CA GLY A 156 4.71 -15.36 15.12
C GLY A 156 6.14 -14.83 15.29
N LEU A 157 6.58 -13.87 14.46
CA LEU A 157 7.87 -13.18 14.61
C LEU A 157 7.80 -12.17 15.78
N GLN A 158 8.79 -12.21 16.67
CA GLN A 158 8.81 -11.35 17.86
C GLN A 158 9.26 -9.93 17.52
N VAL A 159 8.45 -8.96 17.95
CA VAL A 159 8.72 -7.52 17.83
C VAL A 159 8.63 -6.86 19.19
N VAL A 160 9.65 -6.06 19.50
CA VAL A 160 9.90 -5.45 20.81
C VAL A 160 10.24 -3.97 20.61
N GLN A 161 9.24 -3.09 20.68
CA GLN A 161 9.46 -1.65 20.67
C GLN A 161 9.98 -1.20 22.03
N CYS A 162 11.26 -0.84 22.08
CA CYS A 162 11.97 -0.46 23.30
C CYS A 162 13.12 0.51 22.97
N PRO A 163 12.85 1.83 22.87
CA PRO A 163 13.86 2.83 22.50
C PRO A 163 15.10 2.81 23.40
N GLN A 164 14.92 2.57 24.70
CA GLN A 164 16.04 2.51 25.64
C GLN A 164 16.98 1.33 25.34
N ALA A 165 16.43 0.16 25.01
CA ALA A 165 17.24 -1.00 24.63
C ALA A 165 17.97 -0.74 23.31
N VAL A 166 17.30 -0.10 22.36
CA VAL A 166 17.92 0.33 21.10
C VAL A 166 19.07 1.28 21.37
N GLU A 167 18.88 2.35 22.14
CA GLU A 167 19.92 3.36 22.38
C GLU A 167 21.19 2.72 22.97
N GLU A 168 21.03 1.84 23.96
CA GLU A 168 22.12 1.32 24.77
C GLU A 168 22.82 0.08 24.21
N ALA A 169 22.22 -0.63 23.25
CA ALA A 169 22.83 -1.83 22.65
C ALA A 169 24.15 -1.52 21.93
N CYS A 170 25.15 -2.39 22.10
CA CYS A 170 26.39 -2.40 21.32
C CYS A 170 26.64 -3.75 20.63
N ASP A 171 27.59 -3.76 19.69
CA ASP A 171 28.00 -4.99 19.00
C ASP A 171 28.44 -6.06 20.01
N GLU A 172 28.14 -7.32 19.69
CA GLU A 172 28.39 -8.50 20.53
C GLU A 172 27.63 -8.55 21.87
N ASP A 173 26.75 -7.58 22.18
CA ASP A 173 25.84 -7.72 23.32
C ASP A 173 24.95 -8.97 23.14
N GLU A 174 24.80 -9.74 24.21
CA GLU A 174 23.89 -10.88 24.29
C GLU A 174 22.57 -10.41 24.91
N PHE A 175 21.46 -10.78 24.27
CA PHE A 175 20.13 -10.48 24.73
C PHE A 175 19.36 -11.77 25.04
N SER A 176 18.41 -11.66 25.97
CA SER A 176 17.35 -12.63 26.15
C SER A 176 15.97 -11.95 26.10
N PHE A 177 15.00 -12.65 25.54
CA PHE A 177 13.60 -12.23 25.49
C PHE A 177 12.72 -13.36 25.96
N ASP A 178 11.86 -13.08 26.92
CA ASP A 178 10.84 -14.00 27.41
C ASP A 178 9.55 -13.75 26.61
N PRO A 179 9.11 -14.69 25.74
CA PRO A 179 7.91 -14.48 24.94
C PRO A 179 6.63 -14.34 25.78
N ASP A 180 6.55 -14.95 26.97
CA ASP A 180 5.33 -14.93 27.78
C ASP A 180 5.17 -13.63 28.55
N SER A 181 6.23 -13.19 29.25
CA SER A 181 6.23 -11.93 29.99
C SER A 181 6.55 -10.71 29.12
N ARG A 182 7.11 -10.94 27.91
CA ARG A 182 7.71 -9.93 27.03
C ARG A 182 8.90 -9.19 27.66
N GLN A 183 9.48 -9.69 28.74
CA GLN A 183 10.66 -9.05 29.33
C GLN A 183 11.86 -9.16 28.39
N LEU A 184 12.52 -8.03 28.12
CA LEU A 184 13.77 -7.97 27.37
C LEU A 184 14.94 -7.72 28.33
N VAL A 185 16.02 -8.48 28.19
CA VAL A 185 17.23 -8.35 29.01
C VAL A 185 18.45 -8.26 28.09
N ASN A 186 19.31 -7.27 28.34
CA ASN A 186 20.68 -7.29 27.82
C ASN A 186 21.54 -7.97 28.89
N GLU A 187 21.93 -9.21 28.62
CA GLU A 187 22.65 -10.10 29.54
C GLU A 187 24.09 -9.61 29.76
N THR A 188 24.75 -9.15 28.69
CA THR A 188 26.11 -8.58 28.75
C THR A 188 26.18 -7.40 29.71
N ARG A 189 25.16 -6.54 29.68
CA ARG A 189 25.07 -5.32 30.50
C ARG A 189 24.31 -5.50 31.80
N LYS A 190 23.70 -6.67 32.03
CA LYS A 190 22.83 -6.96 33.18
C LYS A 190 21.70 -5.95 33.35
N LYS A 191 21.07 -5.57 32.23
CA LYS A 191 20.02 -4.55 32.21
C LYS A 191 18.69 -5.12 31.71
N PHE A 192 17.63 -4.75 32.42
CA PHE A 192 16.25 -5.12 32.14
C PHE A 192 15.54 -3.96 31.45
N TYR A 193 14.69 -4.28 30.49
CA TYR A 193 13.89 -3.31 29.77
C TYR A 193 12.44 -3.74 29.74
N GLU A 194 11.56 -2.75 29.81
CA GLU A 194 10.11 -2.91 29.70
C GLU A 194 9.68 -2.46 28.30
N PRO A 195 9.30 -3.38 27.40
CA PRO A 195 8.83 -3.01 26.07
C PRO A 195 7.47 -2.34 26.12
N LYS A 196 7.12 -1.62 25.04
CA LYS A 196 5.76 -1.11 24.86
C LYS A 196 4.74 -2.25 24.89
N SER A 197 3.61 -1.98 25.56
CA SER A 197 2.49 -2.91 25.68
C SER A 197 1.83 -3.19 24.33
N LEU A 198 1.37 -4.42 24.15
CA LEU A 198 0.55 -4.80 23.00
C LEU A 198 -0.94 -4.58 23.28
N THR A 199 -1.73 -4.44 22.23
CA THR A 199 -3.18 -4.59 22.37
C THR A 199 -3.53 -6.03 22.77
N ALA A 200 -4.68 -6.23 23.41
CA ALA A 200 -5.12 -7.57 23.82
C ALA A 200 -5.16 -8.55 22.63
N LYS A 201 -5.56 -8.08 21.44
CA LYS A 201 -5.65 -8.96 20.26
C LYS A 201 -4.29 -9.28 19.65
N GLU A 202 -3.35 -8.34 19.63
CA GLU A 202 -1.98 -8.60 19.22
C GLU A 202 -1.31 -9.65 20.13
N ASP A 203 -1.53 -9.54 21.44
CA ASP A 203 -1.01 -10.52 22.40
C ASP A 203 -1.66 -11.90 22.23
N GLU A 204 -2.96 -11.96 21.96
CA GLU A 204 -3.67 -13.22 21.65
C GLU A 204 -3.14 -13.89 20.38
N ILE A 205 -3.00 -13.15 19.27
CA ILE A 205 -2.49 -13.68 17.99
C ILE A 205 -1.07 -14.23 18.20
N ARG A 206 -0.23 -13.46 18.87
CA ARG A 206 1.15 -13.87 19.17
C ARG A 206 1.20 -15.14 20.02
N ARG A 207 0.45 -15.21 21.12
CA ARG A 207 0.42 -16.39 22.03
C ARG A 207 -0.17 -17.64 21.39
N THR A 208 -1.04 -17.50 20.40
CA THR A 208 -1.61 -18.64 19.65
C THR A 208 -0.67 -19.20 18.57
N GLY A 209 0.54 -18.63 18.43
CA GLY A 209 1.53 -19.04 17.42
C GLY A 209 1.27 -18.43 16.04
N GLY A 210 0.54 -17.31 15.98
CA GLY A 210 0.21 -16.61 14.75
C GLY A 210 -1.23 -16.83 14.26
N ILE A 211 -1.61 -16.11 13.20
CA ILE A 211 -3.00 -16.00 12.78
C ILE A 211 -3.57 -17.30 12.18
N PHE A 212 -2.73 -18.24 11.73
CA PHE A 212 -3.21 -19.51 11.14
C PHE A 212 -3.95 -20.37 12.16
N ALA A 213 -3.40 -20.48 13.37
CA ALA A 213 -4.03 -21.23 14.45
C ALA A 213 -5.36 -20.60 14.85
N LEU A 214 -5.39 -19.27 14.96
CA LEU A 214 -6.62 -18.53 15.22
C LEU A 214 -7.65 -18.70 14.09
N GLY A 215 -7.21 -18.60 12.83
CA GLY A 215 -8.06 -18.80 11.65
C GLY A 215 -8.71 -20.17 11.63
N ARG A 216 -7.97 -21.25 11.91
CA ARG A 216 -8.56 -22.59 12.02
C ARG A 216 -9.59 -22.70 13.14
N ARG A 217 -9.38 -21.99 14.26
CA ARG A 217 -10.34 -21.94 15.37
C ARG A 217 -11.64 -21.26 15.00
N GLU A 218 -11.54 -20.17 14.24
CA GLU A 218 -12.70 -19.35 13.88
C GLU A 218 -13.39 -19.78 12.59
N PHE A 219 -12.74 -20.65 11.80
CA PHE A 219 -13.17 -20.98 10.44
C PHE A 219 -14.60 -21.53 10.41
N ARG A 220 -14.91 -22.58 11.18
CA ARG A 220 -16.24 -23.19 11.17
C ARG A 220 -17.34 -22.19 11.53
N THR A 221 -17.18 -21.49 12.65
CA THR A 221 -18.15 -20.46 13.07
C THR A 221 -18.29 -19.36 12.02
N SER A 222 -17.19 -18.97 11.34
CA SER A 222 -17.24 -17.96 10.27
C SER A 222 -17.99 -18.43 9.01
N VAL A 223 -18.11 -19.73 8.79
CA VAL A 223 -18.88 -20.32 7.69
C VAL A 223 -20.36 -20.42 8.06
N GLU A 224 -20.66 -20.79 9.31
CA GLU A 224 -22.02 -20.89 9.85
C GLU A 224 -22.69 -19.51 10.04
N THR A 225 -21.88 -18.47 10.33
CA THR A 225 -22.39 -17.12 10.58
C THR A 225 -22.73 -16.41 9.28
N ARG A 226 -23.99 -15.99 9.14
CA ARG A 226 -24.41 -15.11 8.03
C ARG A 226 -23.95 -13.67 8.30
N PRO A 227 -23.23 -13.02 7.37
CA PRO A 227 -22.83 -11.62 7.53
C PRO A 227 -24.05 -10.70 7.51
N GLU A 228 -24.00 -9.66 8.35
CA GLU A 228 -25.02 -8.63 8.48
C GLU A 228 -24.36 -7.25 8.47
N ILE A 229 -24.86 -6.34 7.63
CA ILE A 229 -24.39 -4.95 7.54
C ILE A 229 -25.51 -4.03 8.00
N VAL A 230 -25.26 -3.31 9.10
CA VAL A 230 -26.27 -2.49 9.78
C VAL A 230 -25.72 -1.09 10.01
N TRP A 231 -26.17 -0.15 9.20
CA TRP A 231 -25.75 1.25 9.27
C TRP A 231 -26.22 1.92 10.57
N PRO A 232 -25.44 2.87 11.13
CA PRO A 232 -25.85 3.61 12.32
C PRO A 232 -27.13 4.41 12.05
N ASP A 233 -27.98 4.53 13.06
CA ASP A 233 -29.10 5.48 13.04
C ASP A 233 -28.58 6.94 13.01
N PRO A 234 -29.40 7.94 12.67
CA PRO A 234 -28.96 9.33 12.55
C PRO A 234 -28.31 9.92 13.82
N GLU A 235 -28.75 9.54 15.02
CA GLU A 235 -28.21 10.06 16.29
C GLU A 235 -26.84 9.46 16.62
N THR A 236 -26.61 8.22 16.19
CA THR A 236 -25.29 7.59 16.23
C THR A 236 -24.39 8.17 15.13
N ALA A 237 -24.88 8.22 13.88
CA ALA A 237 -24.12 8.65 12.71
C ALA A 237 -23.57 10.08 12.84
N LYS A 238 -24.33 11.00 13.44
CA LYS A 238 -23.87 12.40 13.62
C LYS A 238 -22.61 12.53 14.47
N LYS A 239 -22.25 11.52 15.28
CA LYS A 239 -21.07 11.51 16.16
C LYS A 239 -19.87 10.79 15.55
N LEU A 240 -20.05 10.14 14.42
CA LEU A 240 -19.05 9.28 13.78
C LEU A 240 -18.51 9.94 12.51
N THR A 241 -17.19 9.88 12.31
CA THR A 241 -16.56 10.15 11.02
C THR A 241 -17.05 9.19 9.93
N ALA A 242 -16.79 9.46 8.64
CA ALA A 242 -17.20 8.51 7.59
C ALA A 242 -16.52 7.14 7.76
N THR A 243 -15.24 7.14 8.18
CA THR A 243 -14.51 5.91 8.51
C THR A 243 -15.21 5.14 9.63
N GLU A 244 -15.55 5.81 10.73
CA GLU A 244 -16.22 5.16 11.87
C GLU A 244 -17.63 4.66 11.52
N GLN A 245 -18.38 5.36 10.66
CA GLN A 245 -19.70 4.89 10.19
C GLN A 245 -19.60 3.60 9.38
N ILE A 246 -18.61 3.50 8.48
CA ILE A 246 -18.37 2.29 7.71
C ILE A 246 -17.94 1.15 8.64
N ILE A 247 -16.98 1.37 9.55
CA ILE A 247 -16.55 0.36 10.51
C ILE A 247 -17.70 -0.07 11.44
N TRP A 248 -18.54 0.87 11.88
CA TRP A 248 -19.76 0.57 12.60
C TRP A 248 -20.64 -0.37 11.80
N ALA A 249 -20.94 -0.05 10.54
CA ALA A 249 -21.80 -0.90 9.72
C ALA A 249 -21.25 -2.33 9.53
N HIS A 250 -19.93 -2.44 9.37
CA HIS A 250 -19.22 -3.67 9.00
C HIS A 250 -18.75 -4.53 10.18
N ARG A 251 -18.87 -4.06 11.43
CA ARG A 251 -18.45 -4.85 12.61
C ARG A 251 -19.19 -6.19 12.68
N VAL A 252 -18.47 -7.28 12.92
CA VAL A 252 -19.04 -8.62 13.06
C VAL A 252 -19.84 -8.73 14.36
N ASN A 253 -19.29 -8.25 15.47
CA ASN A 253 -19.99 -8.20 16.75
C ASN A 253 -20.74 -6.87 16.87
N LYS A 254 -22.08 -6.92 16.85
CA LYS A 254 -22.93 -5.72 16.89
C LYS A 254 -22.93 -5.00 18.24
N ASP A 255 -22.54 -5.67 19.32
CA ASP A 255 -22.42 -5.05 20.64
C ASP A 255 -21.03 -4.43 20.88
N ALA A 256 -20.09 -4.59 19.94
CA ALA A 256 -18.76 -4.04 20.07
C ALA A 256 -18.76 -2.51 19.91
N GLU A 257 -18.09 -1.83 20.85
CA GLU A 257 -17.90 -0.39 20.84
C GLU A 257 -16.90 0.02 19.75
N VAL A 258 -17.30 0.98 18.92
CA VAL A 258 -16.46 1.57 17.87
C VAL A 258 -15.80 2.82 18.45
N LYS A 259 -14.56 2.66 18.92
CA LYS A 259 -13.72 3.76 19.41
C LYS A 259 -12.26 3.55 19.02
N PRO A 260 -11.47 4.63 18.85
CA PRO A 260 -10.04 4.52 18.58
C PRO A 260 -9.33 3.62 19.60
N GLY A 261 -8.43 2.76 19.11
CA GLY A 261 -7.69 1.77 19.90
C GLY A 261 -8.40 0.42 20.09
N ASN A 262 -9.71 0.32 19.84
CA ASN A 262 -10.40 -0.97 19.88
C ASN A 262 -10.09 -1.80 18.63
N THR A 263 -9.76 -3.08 18.83
CA THR A 263 -9.67 -4.06 17.74
C THR A 263 -11.02 -4.75 17.54
N LEU A 264 -11.55 -4.66 16.32
CA LEU A 264 -12.82 -5.22 15.90
C LEU A 264 -12.59 -6.31 14.85
N ARG A 265 -13.51 -7.27 14.78
CA ARG A 265 -13.70 -8.07 13.56
C ARG A 265 -14.58 -7.27 12.63
N VAL A 266 -14.12 -7.05 11.40
CA VAL A 266 -14.82 -6.21 10.41
C VAL A 266 -14.95 -6.98 9.11
N TYR A 267 -16.19 -7.17 8.63
CA TYR A 267 -16.43 -7.81 7.34
C TYR A 267 -15.85 -6.96 6.21
N ALA A 268 -15.22 -7.61 5.23
CA ALA A 268 -14.61 -6.94 4.09
C ALA A 268 -15.46 -7.18 2.83
N ASP A 269 -15.71 -6.12 2.07
CA ASP A 269 -16.43 -6.18 0.79
C ASP A 269 -15.58 -6.80 -0.30
N LEU A 270 -14.31 -6.42 -0.36
CA LEU A 270 -13.33 -6.91 -1.31
C LEU A 270 -11.99 -7.13 -0.60
N LEU A 271 -11.30 -8.20 -0.96
CA LEU A 271 -9.99 -8.57 -0.44
C LEU A 271 -9.01 -8.74 -1.62
N PRO A 272 -8.52 -7.63 -2.21
CA PRO A 272 -7.69 -7.67 -3.40
C PRO A 272 -6.21 -7.96 -3.09
N ALA A 273 -5.57 -8.75 -3.96
CA ALA A 273 -4.12 -8.98 -3.98
C ALA A 273 -3.53 -8.69 -5.37
N SER A 274 -2.23 -8.43 -5.42
CA SER A 274 -1.47 -8.50 -6.67
C SER A 274 -0.87 -9.89 -6.89
N ASP A 275 -0.36 -10.17 -8.08
CA ASP A 275 0.51 -11.30 -8.40
C ASP A 275 1.73 -11.41 -7.46
N GLY A 276 2.21 -10.29 -6.93
CA GLY A 276 3.24 -10.27 -5.90
C GLY A 276 2.80 -10.84 -4.55
N THR A 277 1.60 -10.50 -4.08
CA THR A 277 1.16 -10.83 -2.72
C THR A 277 0.15 -11.99 -2.65
N ALA A 278 -0.47 -12.35 -3.77
CA ALA A 278 -1.44 -13.44 -3.85
C ALA A 278 -0.87 -14.80 -3.44
N PRO A 279 0.36 -15.22 -3.82
CA PRO A 279 0.86 -16.56 -3.46
C PRO A 279 0.86 -16.84 -1.96
N PHE A 280 1.27 -15.86 -1.14
CA PHE A 280 1.28 -16.07 0.31
C PHE A 280 -0.12 -15.96 0.93
N ALA A 281 -1.03 -15.21 0.31
CA ALA A 281 -2.44 -15.19 0.71
C ALA A 281 -3.13 -16.52 0.39
N ILE A 282 -2.81 -17.12 -0.76
CA ILE A 282 -3.26 -18.46 -1.17
C ILE A 282 -2.75 -19.52 -0.18
N HIS A 283 -1.46 -19.46 0.17
CA HIS A 283 -0.89 -20.36 1.18
C HIS A 283 -1.65 -20.25 2.51
N THR A 284 -1.87 -19.03 3.00
CA THR A 284 -2.63 -18.80 4.24
C THR A 284 -4.06 -19.34 4.16
N PHE A 285 -4.74 -19.10 3.04
CA PHE A 285 -6.08 -19.61 2.80
C PHE A 285 -6.12 -21.15 2.85
N ASN A 286 -5.15 -21.82 2.21
CA ASN A 286 -5.02 -23.27 2.21
C ASN A 286 -4.74 -23.81 3.62
N GLN A 287 -3.86 -23.15 4.39
CA GLN A 287 -3.51 -23.56 5.76
C GLN A 287 -4.69 -23.46 6.76
N ILE A 288 -5.67 -22.61 6.48
CA ILE A 288 -6.86 -22.43 7.32
C ILE A 288 -8.01 -23.33 6.85
N THR A 289 -8.25 -23.42 5.55
CA THR A 289 -9.45 -24.06 4.98
C THR A 289 -9.22 -25.46 4.44
N GLY A 290 -7.98 -25.93 4.38
CA GLY A 290 -7.60 -27.12 3.61
C GLY A 290 -7.52 -26.89 2.10
N GLY A 291 -7.87 -25.69 1.61
CA GLY A 291 -7.80 -25.29 0.20
C GLY A 291 -9.04 -25.65 -0.63
N ASP A 292 -9.89 -26.56 -0.13
CA ASP A 292 -11.06 -27.09 -0.85
C ASP A 292 -12.35 -27.15 -0.01
N SER A 293 -12.39 -26.56 1.19
CA SER A 293 -13.63 -26.51 1.98
C SER A 293 -14.64 -25.48 1.43
N ILE A 294 -14.13 -24.32 1.01
CA ILE A 294 -14.94 -23.20 0.51
C ILE A 294 -14.32 -22.58 -0.74
N PHE A 295 -15.12 -21.81 -1.48
CA PHE A 295 -14.57 -20.81 -2.38
C PHE A 295 -14.07 -19.60 -1.56
N PRO A 296 -12.95 -18.97 -1.94
CA PRO A 296 -12.38 -17.86 -1.18
C PRO A 296 -13.36 -16.68 -1.10
N ARG A 297 -13.53 -16.11 0.09
CA ARG A 297 -14.48 -15.01 0.32
C ARG A 297 -13.94 -13.68 -0.21
N GLN A 298 -14.73 -13.02 -1.04
CA GLN A 298 -14.48 -11.67 -1.56
C GLN A 298 -13.10 -11.47 -2.20
N ALA A 299 -12.49 -12.56 -2.69
CA ALA A 299 -11.15 -12.53 -3.22
C ALA A 299 -11.11 -11.91 -4.61
N ALA A 300 -10.10 -11.06 -4.84
CA ALA A 300 -9.73 -10.59 -6.16
C ALA A 300 -8.21 -10.58 -6.32
N VAL A 301 -7.74 -10.84 -7.53
CA VAL A 301 -6.31 -10.89 -7.87
C VAL A 301 -6.07 -10.13 -9.16
N ALA A 302 -5.07 -9.27 -9.18
CA ALA A 302 -4.61 -8.59 -10.38
C ALA A 302 -3.14 -8.90 -10.66
N ASN A 303 -2.80 -9.07 -11.94
CA ASN A 303 -1.44 -9.38 -12.36
C ASN A 303 -0.78 -8.13 -12.96
N ASP A 304 -0.08 -7.36 -12.13
CA ASP A 304 0.46 -6.04 -12.48
C ASP A 304 1.89 -5.75 -11.94
N HIS A 305 2.51 -6.63 -11.13
CA HIS A 305 3.85 -6.40 -10.56
C HIS A 305 4.96 -7.25 -11.18
N PHE A 306 4.68 -8.51 -11.51
CA PHE A 306 5.66 -9.51 -11.98
C PHE A 306 5.40 -9.92 -13.44
N VAL A 307 4.63 -9.12 -14.17
CA VAL A 307 4.30 -9.31 -15.58
C VAL A 307 5.25 -8.53 -16.49
N PHE A 308 5.39 -8.95 -17.75
CA PHE A 308 6.22 -8.25 -18.77
C PHE A 308 7.72 -8.11 -18.43
N THR A 309 8.23 -8.87 -17.45
CA THR A 309 9.65 -8.82 -17.06
C THR A 309 10.54 -9.68 -17.96
N GLY A 310 9.98 -10.75 -18.55
CA GLY A 310 10.72 -11.74 -19.33
C GLY A 310 11.59 -12.68 -18.48
N ILE A 311 11.32 -12.75 -17.17
CA ILE A 311 12.06 -13.54 -16.19
C ILE A 311 11.23 -14.77 -15.77
N ASP A 312 11.81 -15.96 -15.88
CA ASP A 312 11.13 -17.24 -15.59
C ASP A 312 10.56 -17.35 -14.16
N SER A 313 11.29 -16.87 -13.15
CA SER A 313 10.80 -16.88 -11.76
C SER A 313 9.56 -16.01 -11.56
N ASP A 314 9.46 -14.90 -12.29
CA ASP A 314 8.34 -13.96 -12.19
C ASP A 314 7.10 -14.53 -12.89
N ASP A 315 7.30 -15.23 -14.02
CA ASP A 315 6.25 -15.99 -14.70
C ASP A 315 5.70 -17.13 -13.82
N LYS A 316 6.58 -17.82 -13.06
CA LYS A 316 6.17 -18.83 -12.08
C LYS A 316 5.34 -18.23 -10.94
N GLN A 317 5.80 -17.11 -10.36
CA GLN A 317 5.08 -16.36 -9.32
C GLN A 317 3.67 -15.98 -9.77
N THR A 318 3.54 -15.36 -10.95
CA THR A 318 2.26 -15.01 -11.57
C THR A 318 1.41 -16.27 -11.84
N GLY A 319 2.07 -17.37 -12.23
CA GLY A 319 1.46 -18.67 -12.48
C GLY A 319 0.71 -19.27 -11.28
N ILE A 320 1.17 -19.03 -10.05
CA ILE A 320 0.51 -19.50 -8.82
C ILE A 320 -0.90 -18.91 -8.70
N GLY A 321 -1.02 -17.59 -8.86
CA GLY A 321 -2.30 -16.88 -8.84
C GLY A 321 -3.24 -17.35 -9.95
N ARG A 322 -2.70 -17.57 -11.16
CA ARG A 322 -3.44 -18.09 -12.30
C ARG A 322 -4.01 -19.49 -12.06
N GLN A 323 -3.21 -20.39 -11.50
CA GLN A 323 -3.66 -21.74 -11.16
C GLN A 323 -4.75 -21.71 -10.09
N PHE A 324 -4.56 -20.91 -9.03
CA PHE A 324 -5.55 -20.73 -7.99
C PHE A 324 -6.87 -20.19 -8.54
N ALA A 325 -6.82 -19.17 -9.39
CA ALA A 325 -8.01 -18.60 -10.02
C ALA A 325 -8.77 -19.64 -10.86
N ALA A 326 -8.07 -20.50 -11.60
CA ALA A 326 -8.69 -21.60 -12.34
C ALA A 326 -9.38 -22.61 -11.40
N THR A 327 -8.70 -23.07 -10.34
CA THR A 327 -9.24 -24.03 -9.36
C THR A 327 -10.39 -23.47 -8.52
N GLN A 328 -10.37 -22.16 -8.26
CA GLN A 328 -11.40 -21.46 -7.49
C GLN A 328 -12.50 -20.83 -8.35
N GLU A 329 -12.46 -21.05 -9.68
CA GLU A 329 -13.41 -20.49 -10.65
C GLU A 329 -13.51 -18.95 -10.58
N MET A 330 -12.40 -18.29 -10.24
CA MET A 330 -12.29 -16.84 -10.21
C MET A 330 -12.09 -16.32 -11.64
N LYS A 331 -13.04 -15.51 -12.12
CA LYS A 331 -13.06 -14.94 -13.47
C LYS A 331 -13.00 -13.42 -13.40
N LYS A 332 -12.84 -12.76 -14.55
CA LYS A 332 -13.09 -11.31 -14.66
C LYS A 332 -14.48 -10.96 -14.09
N PRO A 333 -14.64 -9.83 -13.36
CA PRO A 333 -13.61 -8.83 -13.05
C PRO A 333 -12.74 -9.15 -11.81
N TYR A 334 -12.96 -10.27 -11.12
CA TYR A 334 -12.23 -10.60 -9.88
C TYR A 334 -10.81 -11.12 -10.13
N TYR A 335 -10.54 -11.69 -11.30
CA TYR A 335 -9.20 -12.05 -11.76
C TYR A 335 -8.82 -11.19 -12.97
N ALA A 336 -7.90 -10.24 -12.79
CA ALA A 336 -7.40 -9.36 -13.85
C ALA A 336 -6.15 -9.96 -14.49
N ASN A 337 -6.15 -10.17 -15.80
CA ASN A 337 -5.02 -10.69 -16.55
C ASN A 337 -3.87 -9.66 -16.68
N PRO A 338 -2.65 -10.10 -17.01
CA PRO A 338 -1.56 -9.18 -17.38
C PRO A 338 -2.03 -8.15 -18.43
N GLY A 339 -1.84 -6.87 -18.12
CA GLY A 339 -2.21 -5.74 -18.99
C GLY A 339 -3.65 -5.24 -18.84
N ASP A 340 -4.53 -5.91 -18.08
CA ASP A 340 -5.89 -5.40 -17.81
C ASP A 340 -5.85 -4.10 -16.98
N GLY A 341 -4.89 -3.99 -16.05
CA GLY A 341 -4.67 -2.76 -15.31
C GLY A 341 -4.09 -2.96 -13.93
N ILE A 342 -3.56 -1.85 -13.41
CA ILE A 342 -3.12 -1.73 -12.04
C ILE A 342 -4.35 -1.71 -11.16
N PHE A 343 -4.37 -2.53 -10.12
CA PHE A 343 -5.64 -2.91 -9.51
C PHE A 343 -6.36 -1.78 -8.77
N HIS A 344 -5.61 -0.75 -8.35
CA HIS A 344 -6.13 0.50 -7.78
C HIS A 344 -6.91 1.36 -8.79
N PHE A 345 -6.75 1.12 -10.09
CA PHE A 345 -7.58 1.68 -11.15
C PHE A 345 -8.59 0.65 -11.66
N TYR A 346 -8.14 -0.57 -11.92
CA TYR A 346 -8.96 -1.61 -12.52
C TYR A 346 -10.21 -1.93 -11.68
N PHE A 347 -10.07 -2.24 -10.39
CA PHE A 347 -11.22 -2.66 -9.58
C PHE A 347 -12.29 -1.57 -9.37
N PRO A 348 -11.94 -0.28 -9.16
CA PRO A 348 -12.93 0.80 -9.22
C PRO A 348 -13.64 0.90 -10.57
N GLU A 349 -12.91 0.78 -11.68
CA GLU A 349 -13.52 0.84 -13.02
C GLU A 349 -14.43 -0.34 -13.34
N GLN A 350 -14.21 -1.49 -12.70
CA GLN A 350 -15.07 -2.67 -12.81
C GLN A 350 -16.25 -2.68 -11.81
N GLY A 351 -16.41 -1.64 -10.99
CA GLY A 351 -17.49 -1.58 -9.98
C GLY A 351 -17.31 -2.55 -8.81
N LEU A 352 -16.06 -2.92 -8.50
CA LEU A 352 -15.73 -3.71 -7.30
C LEU A 352 -15.33 -2.83 -6.11
N VAL A 353 -15.09 -1.54 -6.33
CA VAL A 353 -14.80 -0.55 -5.29
C VAL A 353 -15.87 0.54 -5.39
N MET A 354 -16.72 0.62 -4.39
CA MET A 354 -17.91 1.48 -4.34
C MET A 354 -18.04 2.17 -2.98
N PRO A 355 -18.80 3.28 -2.91
CA PRO A 355 -18.99 4.05 -1.69
C PRO A 355 -19.49 3.20 -0.52
N GLY A 356 -18.92 3.43 0.67
CA GLY A 356 -19.32 2.79 1.91
C GLY A 356 -18.73 1.42 2.18
N GLN A 357 -17.90 0.90 1.28
CA GLN A 357 -17.26 -0.40 1.43
C GLN A 357 -16.03 -0.37 2.35
N PHE A 358 -15.69 -1.51 2.95
CA PHE A 358 -14.43 -1.75 3.64
C PHE A 358 -13.55 -2.74 2.87
N ILE A 359 -12.38 -2.27 2.42
CA ILE A 359 -11.53 -2.97 1.45
C ILE A 359 -10.07 -3.02 1.96
N PRO A 360 -9.73 -4.03 2.78
CA PRO A 360 -8.34 -4.35 3.08
C PRO A 360 -7.70 -5.07 1.88
N GLY A 361 -6.66 -4.49 1.31
CA GLY A 361 -5.91 -5.07 0.19
C GLY A 361 -4.47 -5.41 0.54
N ALA A 362 -3.91 -6.46 -0.08
CA ALA A 362 -2.51 -6.85 0.09
C ALA A 362 -1.57 -5.97 -0.75
N ASP A 363 -1.74 -4.64 -0.65
CA ASP A 363 -0.85 -3.60 -1.15
C ASP A 363 -1.02 -2.34 -0.29
N SER A 364 0.06 -1.61 -0.04
CA SER A 364 0.02 -0.41 0.79
C SER A 364 -0.86 0.70 0.20
N HIS A 365 -0.97 0.79 -1.13
CA HIS A 365 -1.71 1.83 -1.84
C HIS A 365 -3.17 1.47 -2.07
N SER A 366 -3.69 0.38 -1.49
CA SER A 366 -5.15 0.16 -1.43
C SER A 366 -5.88 1.32 -0.74
N ARG A 367 -5.16 2.19 -0.03
CA ARG A 367 -5.64 3.51 0.43
C ARG A 367 -6.21 4.38 -0.68
N ALA A 368 -5.81 4.18 -1.94
CA ALA A 368 -6.41 4.79 -3.13
C ALA A 368 -7.95 4.68 -3.16
N TYR A 369 -8.50 3.59 -2.61
CA TYR A 369 -9.95 3.36 -2.56
C TYR A 369 -10.73 4.43 -1.78
N GLY A 370 -10.02 5.17 -0.90
CA GLY A 370 -10.52 6.35 -0.21
C GLY A 370 -11.09 7.43 -1.12
N ALA A 371 -10.59 7.56 -2.35
CA ALA A 371 -11.09 8.52 -3.32
C ALA A 371 -12.52 8.20 -3.79
N TYR A 372 -12.90 6.93 -3.74
CA TYR A 372 -14.20 6.41 -4.18
C TYR A 372 -15.19 6.29 -3.01
N GLY A 373 -14.85 6.84 -1.84
CA GLY A 373 -15.68 6.79 -0.65
C GLY A 373 -15.75 5.43 0.04
N ALA A 374 -14.79 4.55 -0.24
CA ALA A 374 -14.57 3.30 0.49
C ALA A 374 -13.42 3.46 1.48
N ILE A 375 -13.39 2.66 2.55
CA ILE A 375 -12.18 2.52 3.36
C ILE A 375 -11.23 1.56 2.64
N GLY A 376 -10.12 2.10 2.13
CA GLY A 376 -9.00 1.31 1.64
C GLY A 376 -7.87 1.25 2.67
N ILE A 377 -7.39 0.06 3.00
CA ILE A 377 -6.20 -0.12 3.87
C ILE A 377 -5.23 -1.14 3.27
N GLY A 378 -3.94 -0.93 3.50
CA GLY A 378 -2.90 -1.92 3.19
C GLY A 378 -2.74 -2.95 4.30
N VAL A 379 -2.79 -4.22 3.94
CA VAL A 379 -2.55 -5.37 4.84
C VAL A 379 -1.51 -6.33 4.26
N GLY A 380 -0.98 -7.23 5.09
CA GLY A 380 -0.18 -8.35 4.61
C GLY A 380 -1.02 -9.45 3.96
N SER A 381 -0.37 -10.27 3.14
CA SER A 381 -0.92 -11.48 2.52
C SER A 381 -1.59 -12.44 3.50
N THR A 382 -1.04 -12.58 4.71
CA THR A 382 -1.57 -13.45 5.77
C THR A 382 -2.86 -12.90 6.37
N THR A 383 -2.98 -11.59 6.55
CA THR A 383 -4.28 -10.97 6.91
C THR A 383 -5.30 -11.17 5.78
N LEU A 384 -4.87 -11.02 4.52
CA LEU A 384 -5.75 -11.17 3.37
C LEU A 384 -6.25 -12.62 3.21
N GLY A 385 -5.35 -13.60 3.33
CA GLY A 385 -5.70 -15.02 3.28
C GLY A 385 -6.58 -15.44 4.46
N PHE A 386 -6.36 -14.89 5.66
CA PHE A 386 -7.31 -15.02 6.76
C PHE A 386 -8.67 -14.44 6.37
N GLY A 387 -8.72 -13.28 5.72
CA GLY A 387 -9.95 -12.69 5.18
C GLY A 387 -10.64 -13.58 4.15
N TRP A 388 -9.90 -14.20 3.22
CA TRP A 388 -10.48 -15.15 2.25
C TRP A 388 -11.08 -16.38 2.95
N SER A 389 -10.49 -16.83 4.06
CA SER A 389 -10.96 -17.93 4.92
C SER A 389 -12.03 -17.52 5.94
N THR A 390 -12.06 -16.23 6.28
CA THR A 390 -12.84 -15.45 7.25
C THR A 390 -14.16 -14.79 6.86
N GLY A 391 -14.09 -14.05 5.75
CA GLY A 391 -15.02 -12.99 5.37
C GLY A 391 -14.79 -11.68 6.14
N TYR A 392 -13.95 -11.68 7.18
CA TYR A 392 -13.60 -10.51 7.97
C TYR A 392 -12.11 -10.48 8.28
N VAL A 393 -11.62 -9.32 8.73
CA VAL A 393 -10.26 -9.13 9.25
C VAL A 393 -10.31 -8.49 10.64
N TYR A 394 -9.19 -8.57 11.36
CA TYR A 394 -8.97 -7.80 12.57
C TYR A 394 -8.54 -6.38 12.23
N PHE A 395 -9.29 -5.40 12.72
CA PHE A 395 -9.08 -3.99 12.44
C PHE A 395 -9.07 -3.19 13.75
N THR A 396 -7.94 -2.55 14.05
CA THR A 396 -7.83 -1.62 15.18
C THR A 396 -8.14 -0.22 14.69
N LEU A 397 -9.21 0.39 15.20
CA LEU A 397 -9.62 1.72 14.75
C LEU A 397 -8.59 2.78 15.16
N ALA A 398 -8.12 3.57 14.20
CA ALA A 398 -7.18 4.66 14.41
C ALA A 398 -7.86 5.92 14.99
N LYS A 399 -7.05 6.88 15.46
CA LYS A 399 -7.56 8.23 15.78
C LYS A 399 -7.88 8.98 14.49
N ALA A 400 -8.89 9.84 14.49
CA ALA A 400 -9.25 10.59 13.30
C ALA A 400 -8.46 11.91 13.18
N ARG A 401 -7.96 12.20 11.97
CA ARG A 401 -7.45 13.51 11.52
C ARG A 401 -8.38 14.04 10.43
N ARG A 402 -8.71 15.33 10.45
CA ARG A 402 -9.44 15.98 9.35
C ARG A 402 -8.60 17.06 8.70
N VAL A 403 -8.58 17.04 7.36
CA VAL A 403 -7.92 18.05 6.52
C VAL A 403 -8.99 18.73 5.68
N ARG A 404 -9.26 20.02 5.96
CA ARG A 404 -10.17 20.84 5.14
C ARG A 404 -9.38 21.64 4.12
N PHE A 405 -9.66 21.42 2.84
CA PHE A 405 -9.10 22.22 1.77
C PHE A 405 -9.81 23.57 1.67
N THR A 406 -9.03 24.63 1.62
CA THR A 406 -9.50 26.03 1.48
C THR A 406 -8.71 26.73 0.38
N GLY A 407 -9.09 27.95 0.00
CA GLY A 407 -8.39 28.70 -1.05
C GLY A 407 -8.61 28.13 -2.45
N LYS A 408 -7.75 28.48 -3.41
CA LYS A 408 -7.86 28.08 -4.82
C LYS A 408 -6.55 27.51 -5.35
N LEU A 409 -6.64 26.51 -6.22
CA LEU A 409 -5.48 25.92 -6.87
C LEU A 409 -4.80 26.92 -7.80
N HIS A 410 -3.46 26.89 -7.81
CA HIS A 410 -2.68 27.59 -8.81
C HIS A 410 -2.66 26.84 -10.16
N PRO A 411 -2.37 27.55 -11.26
CA PRO A 411 -2.05 26.93 -12.55
C PRO A 411 -1.12 25.73 -12.41
N TRP A 412 -1.44 24.67 -13.15
CA TRP A 412 -0.68 23.42 -13.20
C TRP A 412 -0.57 22.62 -11.90
N VAL A 413 -1.21 23.06 -10.80
CA VAL A 413 -1.25 22.29 -9.55
C VAL A 413 -2.24 21.14 -9.68
N THR A 414 -1.81 19.95 -9.29
CA THR A 414 -2.64 18.74 -9.29
C THR A 414 -2.69 18.08 -7.91
N GLY A 415 -3.49 17.00 -7.78
CA GLY A 415 -3.50 16.19 -6.56
C GLY A 415 -2.10 15.72 -6.12
N LYS A 416 -1.16 15.57 -7.07
CA LYS A 416 0.23 15.19 -6.77
C LYS A 416 0.97 16.28 -5.99
N ASP A 417 0.81 17.52 -6.41
CA ASP A 417 1.45 18.66 -5.75
C ASP A 417 0.87 18.89 -4.35
N ILE A 418 -0.46 18.72 -4.21
CA ILE A 418 -1.16 18.79 -2.92
C ILE A 418 -0.60 17.74 -1.95
N VAL A 419 -0.51 16.47 -2.37
CA VAL A 419 -0.04 15.41 -1.46
C VAL A 419 1.44 15.53 -1.15
N LEU A 420 2.29 15.94 -2.10
CA LEU A 420 3.70 16.21 -1.82
C LEU A 420 3.86 17.36 -0.81
N LYS A 421 3.03 18.42 -0.91
CA LYS A 421 3.03 19.52 0.05
C LYS A 421 2.51 19.08 1.43
N LEU A 422 1.48 18.22 1.50
CA LEU A 422 1.02 17.63 2.77
C LEU A 422 2.13 16.81 3.44
N LEU A 423 2.80 15.94 2.68
CA LEU A 423 3.89 15.11 3.20
C LEU A 423 5.09 15.94 3.69
N GLU A 424 5.43 17.03 3.00
CA GLU A 424 6.46 17.98 3.45
C GLU A 424 6.05 18.72 4.72
N VAL A 425 4.81 19.22 4.80
CA VAL A 425 4.31 19.93 6.00
C VAL A 425 4.21 19.00 7.21
N TRP A 426 3.78 17.76 7.03
CA TRP A 426 3.68 16.80 8.13
C TRP A 426 5.05 16.24 8.57
N GLY A 427 6.10 16.43 7.79
CA GLY A 427 7.48 16.17 8.19
C GLY A 427 7.74 14.72 8.60
N GLU A 428 8.41 14.49 9.73
CA GLU A 428 8.71 13.13 10.19
C GLU A 428 7.54 12.45 10.90
N GLU A 429 6.66 13.22 11.54
CA GLU A 429 5.50 12.72 12.31
C GLU A 429 4.41 12.13 11.41
N GLN A 430 4.27 12.67 10.19
CA GLN A 430 3.32 12.20 9.19
C GLN A 430 1.89 12.08 9.77
N SER A 431 1.24 10.92 9.60
CA SER A 431 -0.09 10.62 10.16
C SER A 431 -0.16 9.20 10.74
N GLN A 432 0.93 8.70 11.30
CA GLN A 432 0.99 7.34 11.86
C GLN A 432 -0.08 7.12 12.94
N GLY A 433 -0.75 5.98 12.91
CA GLY A 433 -1.82 5.65 13.85
C GLY A 433 -3.09 6.49 13.69
N MET A 434 -3.26 7.20 12.56
CA MET A 434 -4.43 8.02 12.27
C MET A 434 -5.16 7.61 10.99
N SER A 435 -6.48 7.72 10.98
CA SER A 435 -7.31 7.75 9.76
C SER A 435 -7.51 9.20 9.32
N ILE A 436 -7.41 9.50 8.03
CA ILE A 436 -7.52 10.87 7.53
C ILE A 436 -8.82 11.06 6.76
N GLU A 437 -9.59 12.06 7.15
CA GLU A 437 -10.79 12.51 6.45
C GLU A 437 -10.51 13.81 5.70
N PHE A 438 -10.59 13.75 4.38
CA PHE A 438 -10.38 14.88 3.49
C PHE A 438 -11.71 15.57 3.16
N VAL A 439 -11.73 16.89 3.27
CA VAL A 439 -12.92 17.71 3.01
C VAL A 439 -12.59 18.76 1.95
N ASP A 440 -13.17 18.58 0.76
CA ASP A 440 -13.11 19.50 -0.37
C ASP A 440 -14.43 20.28 -0.50
N GLN A 441 -14.60 21.30 0.34
CA GLN A 441 -15.88 22.00 0.48
C GLN A 441 -16.32 22.72 -0.80
N ASP A 442 -15.35 23.19 -1.60
CA ASP A 442 -15.58 23.94 -2.83
C ASP A 442 -15.66 23.03 -4.07
N LEU A 443 -15.59 21.70 -3.91
CA LEU A 443 -15.63 20.71 -4.98
C LEU A 443 -14.60 21.00 -6.10
N GLN A 444 -13.36 21.33 -5.70
CA GLN A 444 -12.28 21.69 -6.63
C GLN A 444 -11.44 20.48 -7.06
N LEU A 445 -11.55 19.34 -6.36
CA LEU A 445 -10.67 18.20 -6.54
C LEU A 445 -11.39 17.08 -7.31
N PRO A 446 -11.13 16.91 -8.63
CA PRO A 446 -11.70 15.82 -9.40
C PRO A 446 -11.20 14.46 -8.90
N MET A 447 -11.91 13.39 -9.27
CA MET A 447 -11.60 12.01 -8.82
C MET A 447 -10.13 11.59 -8.97
N PRO A 448 -9.40 11.90 -10.06
CA PRO A 448 -7.97 11.59 -10.17
C PRO A 448 -7.10 12.27 -9.12
N TYR A 449 -7.43 13.50 -8.70
CA TYR A 449 -6.70 14.20 -7.64
C TYR A 449 -6.96 13.55 -6.30
N ARG A 450 -8.22 13.20 -6.02
CA ARG A 450 -8.61 12.46 -4.82
C ARG A 450 -7.90 11.10 -4.76
N ASN A 451 -7.82 10.39 -5.89
CA ASN A 451 -7.08 9.13 -6.00
C ASN A 451 -5.60 9.35 -5.68
N THR A 452 -4.95 10.33 -6.31
CA THR A 452 -3.54 10.66 -6.02
C THR A 452 -3.30 10.92 -4.53
N ILE A 453 -4.14 11.75 -3.90
CA ILE A 453 -4.02 12.10 -2.48
C ILE A 453 -4.21 10.86 -1.60
N CYS A 454 -5.30 10.11 -1.79
CA CYS A 454 -5.59 8.91 -0.99
C CYS A 454 -4.57 7.78 -1.24
N ASN A 455 -4.08 7.60 -2.46
CA ASN A 455 -3.06 6.63 -2.82
C ASN A 455 -1.78 6.85 -2.00
N MET A 456 -1.30 8.10 -1.98
CA MET A 456 -0.08 8.49 -1.28
C MET A 456 -0.25 8.67 0.24
N MET A 457 -1.41 8.36 0.80
CA MET A 457 -1.55 8.20 2.25
C MET A 457 -0.78 6.99 2.79
N ALA A 458 -0.31 6.11 1.90
CA ALA A 458 0.68 5.10 2.25
C ALA A 458 2.01 5.75 2.71
N GLU A 459 2.44 6.83 2.05
CA GLU A 459 3.67 7.55 2.38
C GLU A 459 3.51 8.46 3.61
N ALA A 460 2.26 8.82 3.96
CA ALA A 460 1.94 9.50 5.21
C ALA A 460 1.79 8.52 6.41
N GLU A 461 2.03 7.22 6.19
CA GLU A 461 1.89 6.16 7.20
C GLU A 461 0.51 6.11 7.88
N SER A 462 -0.51 6.70 7.26
CA SER A 462 -1.86 6.74 7.81
C SER A 462 -2.54 5.38 7.70
N GLN A 463 -3.54 5.09 8.53
CA GLN A 463 -4.35 3.88 8.39
C GLN A 463 -5.10 3.87 7.05
N ASN A 464 -5.76 5.00 6.74
CA ASN A 464 -6.44 5.28 5.47
C ASN A 464 -6.51 6.79 5.24
N GLY A 465 -6.78 7.18 3.99
CA GLY A 465 -7.36 8.48 3.65
C GLY A 465 -8.73 8.25 3.03
N ILE A 466 -9.69 9.13 3.26
CA ILE A 466 -11.03 9.03 2.64
C ILE A 466 -11.58 10.41 2.29
N PHE A 467 -12.16 10.52 1.09
CA PHE A 467 -13.13 11.56 0.75
C PHE A 467 -14.52 10.95 0.93
N ALA A 468 -15.33 11.51 1.82
CA ALA A 468 -16.72 11.09 1.91
C ALA A 468 -17.42 11.34 0.56
N PRO A 469 -18.26 10.41 0.07
CA PRO A 469 -18.91 10.56 -1.23
C PRO A 469 -19.69 11.87 -1.35
N ASP A 470 -19.44 12.60 -2.42
CA ASP A 470 -20.14 13.82 -2.81
C ASP A 470 -20.53 13.80 -4.29
N ASP A 471 -20.98 14.93 -4.83
CA ASP A 471 -21.47 15.02 -6.20
C ASP A 471 -20.42 14.64 -7.25
N ILE A 472 -19.14 14.96 -7.02
CA ILE A 472 -18.03 14.54 -7.90
C ILE A 472 -17.91 13.02 -7.90
N THR A 473 -17.96 12.40 -6.72
CA THR A 473 -17.92 10.93 -6.60
C THR A 473 -19.11 10.28 -7.31
N TYR A 474 -20.33 10.77 -7.06
CA TYR A 474 -21.55 10.20 -7.64
C TYR A 474 -21.63 10.41 -9.16
N GLU A 475 -21.17 11.54 -9.67
CA GLU A 475 -21.08 11.78 -11.12
C GLU A 475 -20.10 10.81 -11.78
N TRP A 476 -18.95 10.55 -11.17
CA TRP A 476 -17.98 9.58 -11.71
C TRP A 476 -18.57 8.18 -11.85
N PHE A 477 -19.30 7.70 -10.84
CA PHE A 477 -19.99 6.40 -10.91
C PHE A 477 -21.09 6.41 -11.98
N ARG A 478 -21.90 7.47 -12.06
CA ARG A 478 -22.94 7.62 -13.10
C ARG A 478 -22.37 7.62 -14.51
N ALA A 479 -21.26 8.33 -14.75
CA ALA A 479 -20.59 8.40 -16.05
C ALA A 479 -20.07 7.03 -16.51
N LYS A 480 -19.77 6.12 -15.59
CA LYS A 480 -19.38 4.73 -15.86
C LYS A 480 -20.57 3.75 -15.83
N GLY A 481 -21.81 4.23 -15.78
CA GLY A 481 -23.01 3.39 -15.76
C GLY A 481 -23.30 2.70 -14.44
N MET A 482 -22.66 3.11 -13.34
CA MET A 482 -22.77 2.53 -12.00
C MET A 482 -23.69 3.36 -11.09
N ALA A 483 -24.96 3.55 -11.48
CA ALA A 483 -25.90 4.38 -10.73
C ALA A 483 -26.52 3.68 -9.50
N ASP A 484 -26.65 2.35 -9.56
CA ASP A 484 -27.17 1.53 -8.46
C ASP A 484 -26.01 1.20 -7.51
N LEU A 485 -25.85 1.98 -6.43
CA LEU A 485 -24.78 1.81 -5.43
C LEU A 485 -25.23 0.88 -4.28
N PRO A 486 -24.31 0.10 -3.68
CA PRO A 486 -24.65 -1.00 -2.76
C PRO A 486 -25.12 -0.53 -1.37
N TYR A 487 -24.72 0.68 -0.97
CA TYR A 487 -24.87 1.19 0.38
C TYR A 487 -25.47 2.60 0.39
N PRO A 488 -26.09 3.01 1.52
CA PRO A 488 -26.67 4.34 1.65
C PRO A 488 -25.58 5.43 1.50
N PRO A 489 -25.97 6.66 1.14
CA PRO A 489 -25.07 7.82 1.19
C PRO A 489 -24.48 8.01 2.59
N ILE A 490 -23.18 8.32 2.65
CA ILE A 490 -22.43 8.51 3.89
C ILE A 490 -21.84 9.91 3.87
N ARG A 491 -21.92 10.60 4.99
CA ARG A 491 -21.27 11.89 5.22
C ARG A 491 -20.68 11.90 6.61
N PRO A 492 -19.58 12.64 6.86
CA PRO A 492 -19.05 12.79 8.20
C PRO A 492 -20.13 13.37 9.13
N GLY A 493 -20.21 12.84 10.35
CA GLY A 493 -21.14 13.32 11.34
C GLY A 493 -20.87 14.78 11.73
N SER A 494 -21.93 15.57 11.96
CA SER A 494 -21.82 16.99 12.33
C SER A 494 -21.17 17.23 13.71
N GLU A 495 -21.17 16.21 14.57
CA GLU A 495 -20.59 16.17 15.91
C GLU A 495 -19.38 15.21 15.98
N ALA A 496 -18.85 14.76 14.84
CA ALA A 496 -17.70 13.85 14.82
C ALA A 496 -16.46 14.51 15.44
N ALA A 497 -15.74 13.75 16.27
CA ALA A 497 -14.55 14.22 16.97
C ALA A 497 -13.28 13.85 16.20
N TYR A 498 -12.36 14.80 16.08
CA TYR A 498 -11.07 14.60 15.43
C TYR A 498 -9.96 14.91 16.42
N ALA A 499 -8.95 14.04 16.50
CA ALA A 499 -7.76 14.27 17.31
C ALA A 499 -6.90 15.40 16.74
N ILE A 500 -6.89 15.55 15.41
CA ILE A 500 -6.28 16.68 14.70
C ILE A 500 -7.31 17.20 13.70
N ASP A 501 -7.56 18.50 13.71
CA ASP A 501 -8.54 19.13 12.83
C ASP A 501 -7.97 20.39 12.19
N GLU A 502 -7.48 20.29 10.96
CA GLU A 502 -6.66 21.31 10.33
C GLU A 502 -7.27 21.84 9.02
N GLN A 503 -6.79 23.02 8.63
CA GLN A 503 -7.07 23.62 7.33
C GLN A 503 -5.80 23.58 6.49
N PHE A 504 -5.97 23.37 5.19
CA PHE A 504 -4.89 23.37 4.22
C PHE A 504 -5.25 24.31 3.08
N ASP A 505 -4.51 25.42 2.95
CA ASP A 505 -4.75 26.44 1.92
C ASP A 505 -4.12 26.01 0.59
N LEU A 506 -4.98 25.69 -0.38
CA LEU A 506 -4.58 25.30 -1.73
C LEU A 506 -3.84 26.43 -2.47
N SER A 507 -4.03 27.68 -2.06
CA SER A 507 -3.36 28.86 -2.63
C SER A 507 -1.88 28.92 -2.27
N GLU A 508 -1.43 28.15 -1.27
CA GLU A 508 -0.01 28.02 -0.93
C GLU A 508 0.69 26.92 -1.73
N VAL A 509 -0.07 26.04 -2.39
CA VAL A 509 0.48 24.94 -3.18
C VAL A 509 1.00 25.47 -4.52
N ARG A 510 2.17 24.98 -4.92
CA ARG A 510 2.79 25.23 -6.23
C ARG A 510 3.13 23.87 -6.86
N PRO A 511 3.44 23.80 -8.16
CA PRO A 511 4.03 22.58 -8.71
C PRO A 511 5.25 22.15 -7.89
N MET A 512 5.31 20.88 -7.48
CA MET A 512 6.31 20.33 -6.56
C MET A 512 7.18 19.26 -7.21
N ILE A 513 8.41 19.11 -6.70
CA ILE A 513 9.29 17.98 -6.99
C ILE A 513 9.81 17.42 -5.65
N ALA A 514 9.60 16.13 -5.41
CA ALA A 514 10.19 15.42 -4.27
C ALA A 514 11.50 14.74 -4.66
N ARG A 515 12.57 15.13 -3.97
CA ARG A 515 13.92 14.60 -4.17
C ARG A 515 14.10 13.26 -3.46
N PRO A 516 14.97 12.38 -3.97
CA PRO A 516 15.34 11.17 -3.23
C PRO A 516 15.98 11.54 -1.88
N PHE A 517 15.87 10.72 -0.83
CA PHE A 517 15.17 9.42 -0.77
C PHE A 517 13.91 9.49 0.09
N SER A 518 13.08 10.53 -0.07
CA SER A 518 11.80 10.62 0.63
C SER A 518 10.74 11.40 -0.17
N PRO A 519 9.49 10.93 -0.25
CA PRO A 519 8.38 11.70 -0.80
C PRO A 519 8.13 13.02 -0.06
N ALA A 520 8.47 13.09 1.24
CA ALA A 520 8.37 14.30 2.05
C ALA A 520 9.51 15.31 1.79
N ASN A 521 10.57 14.91 1.09
CA ASN A 521 11.64 15.82 0.66
C ASN A 521 11.21 16.62 -0.59
N ALA A 522 10.05 17.28 -0.48
CA ALA A 522 9.40 18.01 -1.56
C ALA A 522 9.73 19.50 -1.51
N GLN A 523 10.02 20.06 -2.68
CA GLN A 523 10.32 21.48 -2.87
C GLN A 523 9.53 22.00 -4.06
N LYS A 524 9.40 23.33 -4.17
CA LYS A 524 8.73 23.91 -5.34
C LYS A 524 9.56 23.62 -6.58
N ALA A 525 8.91 23.18 -7.64
CA ALA A 525 9.55 22.80 -8.88
C ALA A 525 10.37 23.94 -9.51
N VAL A 526 9.96 25.20 -9.29
CA VAL A 526 10.70 26.40 -9.74
C VAL A 526 12.04 26.58 -8.99
N GLU A 527 12.11 26.22 -7.71
CA GLU A 527 13.35 26.28 -6.93
C GLU A 527 14.31 25.17 -7.38
N VAL A 528 13.79 23.97 -7.65
CA VAL A 528 14.58 22.86 -8.21
C VAL A 528 15.12 23.18 -9.62
N ALA A 529 14.35 23.94 -10.42
CA ALA A 529 14.73 24.30 -11.78
C ALA A 529 16.01 25.15 -11.86
N GLU A 530 16.34 25.92 -10.81
CA GLU A 530 17.55 26.74 -10.74
C GLU A 530 18.84 25.91 -10.86
N GLU A 531 18.81 24.67 -10.38
CA GLU A 531 19.94 23.73 -10.43
C GLU A 531 20.12 23.06 -11.81
N LYS A 532 19.10 23.14 -12.69
CA LYS A 532 19.08 22.47 -14.00
C LYS A 532 19.47 21.00 -13.94
N LEU A 533 18.95 20.27 -12.96
CA LEU A 533 19.23 18.85 -12.76
C LEU A 533 18.77 18.04 -13.97
N SER A 534 19.71 17.34 -14.62
CA SER A 534 19.44 16.41 -15.70
C SER A 534 18.92 15.06 -15.17
N PHE A 535 18.30 14.30 -16.06
CA PHE A 535 17.80 12.95 -15.80
C PHE A 535 17.90 12.10 -17.06
N ASP A 536 17.89 10.78 -16.89
CA ASP A 536 18.01 9.82 -17.99
C ASP A 536 16.64 9.39 -18.52
N LYS A 537 15.63 9.33 -17.63
CA LYS A 537 14.28 8.87 -17.96
C LYS A 537 13.19 9.76 -17.35
N ALA A 538 12.09 9.92 -18.08
CA ALA A 538 10.86 10.54 -17.61
C ALA A 538 9.73 9.50 -17.65
N PHE A 539 8.97 9.40 -16.56
CA PHE A 539 7.88 8.43 -16.43
C PHE A 539 6.57 9.07 -15.99
N ILE A 540 5.49 8.83 -16.73
CA ILE A 540 4.13 9.22 -16.32
C ILE A 540 3.25 7.98 -16.24
N GLY A 541 2.52 7.82 -15.15
CA GLY A 541 1.58 6.72 -14.97
C GLY A 541 1.64 6.03 -13.61
N SER A 542 1.46 4.70 -13.64
CA SER A 542 1.33 3.82 -12.47
C SER A 542 0.02 4.05 -11.67
N CYS A 543 -0.08 3.54 -10.44
CA CYS A 543 -1.29 3.65 -9.61
C CYS A 543 -1.59 5.07 -9.12
N THR A 544 -0.61 5.97 -9.14
CA THR A 544 -0.76 7.33 -8.61
C THR A 544 -1.33 8.29 -9.64
N ASN A 545 -0.79 8.30 -10.87
CA ASN A 545 -1.17 9.26 -11.92
C ASN A 545 -1.29 8.60 -13.30
N GLY A 546 -1.97 7.46 -13.35
CA GLY A 546 -2.24 6.69 -14.58
C GLY A 546 -3.64 6.89 -15.17
N SER A 547 -4.42 7.86 -14.70
CA SER A 547 -5.78 8.09 -15.22
C SER A 547 -5.79 8.82 -16.56
N TYR A 548 -6.92 8.80 -17.27
CA TYR A 548 -7.11 9.62 -18.47
C TYR A 548 -6.77 11.10 -18.24
N HIS A 549 -7.21 11.67 -17.11
CA HIS A 549 -7.01 13.07 -16.78
C HIS A 549 -5.53 13.40 -16.50
N ASP A 550 -4.80 12.50 -15.83
CA ASP A 550 -3.37 12.68 -15.61
C ASP A 550 -2.60 12.72 -16.94
N LEU A 551 -2.93 11.80 -17.85
CA LEU A 551 -2.31 11.73 -19.18
C LEU A 551 -2.73 12.90 -20.07
N LEU A 552 -3.96 13.37 -19.94
CA LEU A 552 -4.44 14.57 -20.61
C LEU A 552 -3.66 15.81 -20.17
N GLN A 553 -3.40 15.98 -18.87
CA GLN A 553 -2.61 17.10 -18.37
C GLN A 553 -1.20 17.14 -18.98
N ALA A 554 -0.55 15.97 -19.07
CA ALA A 554 0.74 15.86 -19.75
C ALA A 554 0.63 16.24 -21.23
N ALA A 555 -0.39 15.73 -21.94
CA ALA A 555 -0.63 16.04 -23.34
C ALA A 555 -0.92 17.53 -23.58
N LEU A 556 -1.67 18.18 -22.69
CA LEU A 556 -1.96 19.62 -22.76
C LEU A 556 -0.69 20.47 -22.64
N VAL A 557 0.20 20.13 -21.70
CA VAL A 557 1.54 20.77 -21.60
C VAL A 557 2.31 20.60 -22.90
N ILE A 558 2.37 19.38 -23.43
CA ILE A 558 3.10 19.06 -24.66
C ILE A 558 2.53 19.81 -25.86
N GLN A 559 1.21 19.80 -26.03
CA GLN A 559 0.54 20.43 -27.16
C GLN A 559 0.71 21.95 -27.14
N ALA A 560 0.69 22.58 -25.96
CA ALA A 560 1.02 24.00 -25.83
C ALA A 560 2.51 24.27 -26.08
N ALA A 561 3.41 23.42 -25.57
CA ALA A 561 4.86 23.56 -25.77
C ALA A 561 5.29 23.48 -27.24
N LYS A 562 4.55 22.74 -28.09
CA LYS A 562 4.79 22.68 -29.54
C LYS A 562 4.76 24.07 -30.20
N GLU A 563 3.95 24.99 -29.69
CA GLU A 563 3.87 26.38 -30.19
C GLU A 563 5.16 27.16 -29.90
N GLY A 564 5.79 26.86 -28.76
CA GLY A 564 7.10 27.38 -28.38
C GLY A 564 8.29 26.67 -29.03
N GLY A 565 8.05 25.71 -29.94
CA GLY A 565 9.10 24.97 -30.65
C GLY A 565 9.60 23.69 -29.95
N TYR A 566 9.02 23.32 -28.81
CA TYR A 566 9.37 22.08 -28.11
C TYR A 566 8.66 20.88 -28.76
N ARG A 567 9.38 20.16 -29.63
CA ARG A 567 8.81 19.08 -30.46
C ARG A 567 9.30 17.68 -30.12
N GLN A 568 10.24 17.54 -29.20
CA GLN A 568 10.84 16.25 -28.86
C GLN A 568 11.32 16.25 -27.41
N ALA A 569 11.08 15.14 -26.71
CA ALA A 569 11.65 14.90 -25.39
C ALA A 569 13.19 14.81 -25.47
N LYS A 570 13.86 15.28 -24.43
CA LYS A 570 15.33 15.31 -24.31
C LYS A 570 15.92 14.08 -23.63
N ALA A 571 15.06 13.25 -23.05
CA ALA A 571 15.41 12.01 -22.39
C ALA A 571 14.39 10.91 -22.76
N GLU A 572 14.66 9.67 -22.39
CA GLU A 572 13.71 8.57 -22.62
C GLU A 572 12.39 8.86 -21.89
N PHE A 573 11.28 8.92 -22.62
CA PHE A 573 9.99 9.29 -22.06
C PHE A 573 8.99 8.13 -22.21
N VAL A 574 8.48 7.61 -21.09
CA VAL A 574 7.65 6.39 -21.08
C VAL A 574 6.36 6.61 -20.28
N ILE A 575 5.25 6.12 -20.82
CA ILE A 575 3.90 6.29 -20.31
C ILE A 575 3.32 4.93 -19.91
N PHE A 576 2.76 4.85 -18.70
CA PHE A 576 2.15 3.66 -18.09
C PHE A 576 0.68 3.93 -17.75
N PRO A 577 -0.27 3.70 -18.66
CA PRO A 577 -1.70 3.86 -18.37
C PRO A 577 -2.12 3.00 -17.16
N GLY A 578 -3.05 3.51 -16.35
CA GLY A 578 -3.48 2.86 -15.10
C GLY A 578 -4.30 1.59 -15.34
N SER A 579 -5.02 1.51 -16.45
CA SER A 579 -5.83 0.35 -16.85
C SER A 579 -5.90 0.21 -18.37
N ILE A 580 -6.40 -0.93 -18.85
CA ILE A 580 -6.69 -1.13 -20.28
C ILE A 580 -7.77 -0.15 -20.75
N GLY A 581 -8.76 0.14 -19.90
CA GLY A 581 -9.80 1.12 -20.21
C GLY A 581 -9.21 2.51 -20.45
N VAL A 582 -8.28 2.95 -19.61
CA VAL A 582 -7.56 4.22 -19.83
C VAL A 582 -6.69 4.15 -21.09
N LYS A 583 -5.96 3.04 -21.30
CA LYS A 583 -5.09 2.85 -22.48
C LYS A 583 -5.87 2.96 -23.79
N GLU A 584 -7.08 2.40 -23.85
CA GLU A 584 -7.97 2.51 -25.00
C GLU A 584 -8.55 3.93 -25.11
N GLN A 585 -8.94 4.54 -23.98
CA GLN A 585 -9.53 5.87 -23.96
C GLN A 585 -8.59 6.95 -24.50
N ILE A 586 -7.29 6.89 -24.19
CA ILE A 586 -6.31 7.89 -24.65
C ILE A 586 -6.04 7.88 -26.15
N GLU A 587 -6.46 6.83 -26.87
CA GLU A 587 -6.40 6.75 -28.34
C GLU A 587 -7.57 7.50 -29.00
N THR A 588 -8.57 7.94 -28.23
CA THR A 588 -9.71 8.68 -28.75
C THR A 588 -9.37 10.18 -28.87
N PRO A 589 -9.74 10.85 -29.98
CA PRO A 589 -9.57 12.29 -30.15
C PRO A 589 -10.19 13.12 -29.02
N ASP A 590 -9.46 14.14 -28.56
CA ASP A 590 -9.95 15.10 -27.56
C ASP A 590 -9.95 16.52 -28.15
N GLN A 591 -11.06 17.24 -28.03
CA GLN A 591 -11.19 18.60 -28.58
C GLN A 591 -10.24 19.59 -27.92
N ARG A 592 -9.90 19.38 -26.64
CA ARG A 592 -8.90 20.21 -25.92
C ARG A 592 -7.50 20.06 -26.52
N LEU A 593 -7.26 18.95 -27.21
CA LEU A 593 -6.04 18.67 -27.96
C LEU A 593 -6.19 18.97 -29.47
N ARG A 594 -7.14 19.84 -29.86
CA ARG A 594 -7.40 20.21 -31.27
C ARG A 594 -7.76 19.01 -32.16
N GLY A 595 -8.40 18.00 -31.57
CA GLY A 595 -8.79 16.78 -32.26
C GLY A 595 -7.68 15.74 -32.39
N GLU A 596 -6.48 15.97 -31.85
CA GLU A 596 -5.50 14.90 -31.62
C GLU A 596 -5.96 14.02 -30.43
N SER A 597 -5.58 12.75 -30.43
CA SER A 597 -5.71 11.91 -29.23
C SER A 597 -4.58 12.22 -28.23
N ILE A 598 -4.78 11.90 -26.95
CA ILE A 598 -3.72 12.01 -25.93
C ILE A 598 -2.50 11.17 -26.35
N ALA A 599 -2.75 9.96 -26.85
CA ALA A 599 -1.71 9.05 -27.29
C ALA A 599 -0.89 9.62 -28.46
N ASP A 600 -1.54 10.25 -29.44
CA ASP A 600 -0.85 10.88 -30.58
C ASP A 600 0.02 12.06 -30.13
N VAL A 601 -0.49 12.90 -29.21
CA VAL A 601 0.29 14.01 -28.66
C VAL A 601 1.53 13.51 -27.92
N LEU A 602 1.40 12.47 -27.09
CA LEU A 602 2.52 11.86 -26.39
C LEU A 602 3.54 11.25 -27.36
N ARG A 603 3.09 10.46 -28.35
CA ARG A 603 3.95 9.84 -29.37
C ARG A 603 4.67 10.88 -30.22
N SER A 604 4.04 12.03 -30.48
CA SER A 604 4.62 13.09 -31.32
C SER A 604 5.92 13.68 -30.77
N VAL A 605 6.18 13.55 -29.46
CA VAL A 605 7.43 13.96 -28.82
C VAL A 605 8.39 12.81 -28.54
N GLY A 606 8.07 11.62 -29.04
CA GLY A 606 8.87 10.39 -28.89
C GLY A 606 8.53 9.56 -27.65
N ALA A 607 7.41 9.83 -26.98
CA ALA A 607 7.03 9.04 -25.79
C ALA A 607 6.59 7.62 -26.18
N GLY A 608 7.09 6.61 -25.46
CA GLY A 608 6.65 5.22 -25.58
C GLY A 608 5.50 4.93 -24.64
N ILE A 609 4.39 4.38 -25.15
CA ILE A 609 3.24 3.96 -24.33
C ILE A 609 3.33 2.45 -24.11
N ARG A 610 3.32 2.02 -22.84
CA ARG A 610 3.40 0.61 -22.43
C ARG A 610 2.02 0.01 -22.18
N ASP A 611 1.98 -1.30 -21.93
CA ASP A 611 0.83 -1.95 -21.31
C ASP A 611 0.60 -1.46 -19.88
N SER A 612 -0.59 -1.73 -19.33
CA SER A 612 -0.99 -1.23 -18.01
C SER A 612 -0.49 -2.16 -16.90
N TRP A 613 0.60 -1.77 -16.25
CA TRP A 613 1.24 -2.49 -15.14
C TRP A 613 2.12 -1.55 -14.29
N CYS A 614 2.57 -2.00 -13.11
CA CYS A 614 3.36 -1.19 -12.19
C CYS A 614 4.77 -0.87 -12.69
N GLY A 615 5.44 -1.83 -13.34
CA GLY A 615 6.76 -1.69 -13.96
C GLY A 615 7.83 -1.04 -13.06
N PRO A 616 8.51 0.01 -13.53
CA PRO A 616 9.63 0.64 -12.80
C PRO A 616 9.23 1.27 -11.46
N CYS A 617 7.93 1.50 -11.19
CA CYS A 617 7.45 1.93 -9.87
C CYS A 617 7.75 0.90 -8.76
N PHE A 618 7.79 -0.38 -9.14
CA PHE A 618 8.17 -1.50 -8.28
C PHE A 618 9.60 -2.00 -8.58
N GLY A 619 10.37 -1.26 -9.38
CA GLY A 619 11.75 -1.62 -9.75
C GLY A 619 11.86 -2.85 -10.65
N GLN A 620 10.79 -3.20 -11.35
CA GLN A 620 10.73 -4.36 -12.24
C GLN A 620 10.65 -3.97 -13.72
N GLY A 621 11.06 -4.89 -14.59
CA GLY A 621 10.93 -4.75 -16.03
C GLY A 621 12.08 -4.07 -16.76
N PRO A 622 11.99 -4.03 -18.10
CA PRO A 622 13.04 -3.46 -18.96
C PRO A 622 13.23 -1.95 -18.75
N ASP A 623 12.20 -1.25 -18.27
CA ASP A 623 12.23 0.20 -18.05
C ASP A 623 12.85 0.60 -16.69
N ALA A 624 13.14 -0.36 -15.79
CA ALA A 624 13.75 -0.10 -14.50
C ALA A 624 15.07 0.72 -14.59
N LEU A 625 15.39 1.44 -13.51
CA LEU A 625 16.61 2.24 -13.44
C LEU A 625 17.84 1.37 -13.24
N LYS A 626 18.93 1.75 -13.89
CA LYS A 626 20.25 1.15 -13.74
C LYS A 626 21.11 2.00 -12.78
N PRO A 627 22.20 1.46 -12.22
CA PRO A 627 23.10 2.21 -11.36
C PRO A 627 23.55 3.54 -11.98
N GLY A 628 23.38 4.63 -11.24
CA GLY A 628 23.73 5.98 -11.68
C GLY A 628 22.68 6.69 -12.52
N GLN A 629 21.57 6.02 -12.89
CA GLN A 629 20.48 6.65 -13.62
C GLN A 629 19.53 7.42 -12.71
N ARG A 630 19.02 8.53 -13.23
CA ARG A 630 17.99 9.37 -12.61
C ARG A 630 16.70 9.35 -13.42
N ALA A 631 15.56 9.38 -12.73
CA ALA A 631 14.27 9.65 -13.35
C ALA A 631 13.48 10.76 -12.67
N ILE A 632 12.76 11.54 -13.47
CA ILE A 632 11.65 12.38 -13.02
C ILE A 632 10.33 11.63 -13.32
N THR A 633 9.46 11.47 -12.33
CA THR A 633 8.38 10.48 -12.42
C THR A 633 7.14 10.85 -11.61
N THR A 634 5.98 10.40 -12.09
CA THR A 634 4.71 10.55 -11.35
C THR A 634 4.42 9.43 -10.35
N PHE A 635 5.36 8.52 -10.12
CA PHE A 635 5.16 7.42 -9.16
C PHE A 635 5.13 7.94 -7.71
N ASN A 636 4.82 7.07 -6.75
CA ASN A 636 4.61 7.42 -5.33
C ASN A 636 5.87 7.36 -4.46
N ARG A 637 6.89 6.58 -4.82
CA ARG A 637 8.04 6.28 -3.96
C ARG A 637 9.37 6.51 -4.65
N ASN A 638 10.30 7.11 -3.92
CA ASN A 638 11.67 7.37 -4.35
C ASN A 638 12.72 6.96 -3.31
N TRP A 639 12.45 5.93 -2.51
CA TRP A 639 13.44 5.37 -1.60
C TRP A 639 14.63 4.77 -2.35
N GLN A 640 15.70 4.51 -1.60
CA GLN A 640 16.92 3.94 -2.17
C GLN A 640 16.62 2.59 -2.83
N ASN A 641 17.11 2.40 -4.06
CA ASN A 641 16.90 1.20 -4.88
C ASN A 641 15.44 0.90 -5.28
N ARG A 642 14.48 1.80 -5.02
CA ARG A 642 13.05 1.54 -5.24
C ARG A 642 12.70 1.27 -6.71
N MET A 643 13.25 2.08 -7.61
CA MET A 643 12.95 2.01 -9.06
C MET A 643 13.97 1.16 -9.84
N GLY A 644 14.89 0.53 -9.13
CA GLY A 644 16.06 -0.15 -9.68
C GLY A 644 17.30 0.12 -8.83
N ILE A 645 18.19 -0.87 -8.76
CA ILE A 645 19.37 -0.82 -7.89
C ILE A 645 20.30 0.30 -8.33
N GLY A 646 20.64 1.19 -7.41
CA GLY A 646 21.49 2.37 -7.65
C GLY A 646 20.84 3.45 -8.51
N GLY A 647 19.52 3.37 -8.76
CA GLY A 647 18.75 4.41 -9.45
C GLY A 647 18.11 5.42 -8.49
N GLU A 648 17.93 6.64 -8.95
CA GLU A 648 17.36 7.75 -8.19
C GLU A 648 16.05 8.25 -8.84
N GLY A 649 14.99 8.36 -8.05
CA GLY A 649 13.68 8.86 -8.50
C GLY A 649 13.37 10.25 -7.94
N TYR A 650 12.86 11.14 -8.77
CA TYR A 650 12.32 12.46 -8.39
C TYR A 650 10.82 12.46 -8.66
N LEU A 651 10.00 12.66 -7.65
CA LEU A 651 8.54 12.53 -7.78
C LEU A 651 7.92 13.88 -8.15
N ALA A 652 7.03 13.92 -9.13
CA ALA A 652 6.40 15.16 -9.58
C ALA A 652 5.05 14.90 -10.25
N SER A 653 4.26 15.95 -10.48
CA SER A 653 2.97 15.86 -11.20
C SER A 653 3.17 15.55 -12.70
N PRO A 654 2.16 15.01 -13.40
CA PRO A 654 2.23 14.77 -14.84
C PRO A 654 2.64 16.02 -15.65
N ALA A 655 2.17 17.20 -15.24
CA ALA A 655 2.52 18.46 -15.87
C ALA A 655 4.02 18.79 -15.73
N VAL A 656 4.58 18.64 -14.52
CA VAL A 656 6.00 18.87 -14.25
C VAL A 656 6.88 17.84 -14.97
N VAL A 657 6.48 16.57 -15.01
CA VAL A 657 7.23 15.51 -15.73
C VAL A 657 7.23 15.78 -17.23
N ALA A 658 6.09 16.14 -17.82
CA ALA A 658 5.99 16.48 -19.24
C ALA A 658 6.84 17.71 -19.59
N ALA A 659 6.81 18.75 -18.75
CA ALA A 659 7.64 19.93 -18.95
C ALA A 659 9.14 19.60 -18.87
N SER A 660 9.52 18.84 -17.84
CA SER A 660 10.89 18.38 -17.64
C SER A 660 11.38 17.57 -18.84
N ALA A 661 10.56 16.63 -19.34
CA ALA A 661 10.89 15.81 -20.51
C ALA A 661 11.22 16.64 -21.76
N LEU A 662 10.53 17.76 -21.98
CA LEU A 662 10.77 18.66 -23.12
C LEU A 662 11.97 19.59 -22.92
N LEU A 663 12.22 20.02 -21.68
CA LEU A 663 13.31 20.93 -21.33
C LEU A 663 14.67 20.22 -21.20
N GLY A 664 14.66 18.95 -20.76
CA GLY A 664 15.88 18.16 -20.49
C GLY A 664 16.49 18.37 -19.11
N TYR A 665 15.80 19.13 -18.25
CA TYR A 665 16.11 19.26 -16.84
C TYR A 665 14.82 19.34 -16.02
N MET A 666 14.89 19.04 -14.73
CA MET A 666 13.73 19.00 -13.85
C MET A 666 13.15 20.39 -13.62
N ALA A 667 11.93 20.64 -14.09
CA ALA A 667 11.35 21.97 -14.12
C ALA A 667 9.82 21.98 -14.22
N ALA A 668 9.21 23.07 -13.75
CA ALA A 668 7.77 23.32 -13.86
C ALA A 668 7.36 23.74 -15.29
N PRO A 669 6.07 23.64 -15.66
CA PRO A 669 5.56 24.13 -16.95
C PRO A 669 5.82 25.62 -17.22
N SER A 670 5.99 26.46 -16.19
CA SER A 670 6.31 27.88 -16.35
C SER A 670 7.62 28.11 -17.11
N GLU A 671 8.59 27.20 -17.02
CA GLU A 671 9.88 27.29 -17.71
C GLU A 671 9.76 27.10 -19.24
N LEU A 672 8.62 26.57 -19.72
CA LEU A 672 8.31 26.47 -21.15
C LEU A 672 7.76 27.79 -21.72
N ASN A 673 7.55 28.83 -20.90
CA ASN A 673 6.88 30.08 -21.26
C ASN A 673 5.47 29.88 -21.84
N ILE A 674 4.76 28.86 -21.34
CA ILE A 674 3.36 28.60 -21.71
C ILE A 674 2.46 29.49 -20.84
N PRO A 675 1.71 30.46 -21.41
CA PRO A 675 0.75 31.23 -20.63
C PRO A 675 -0.36 30.30 -20.14
N TRP A 676 -0.76 30.41 -18.88
CA TRP A 676 -1.92 29.68 -18.36
C TRP A 676 -3.21 30.23 -18.98
N ASP A 677 -4.05 29.33 -19.47
CA ASP A 677 -5.36 29.57 -20.02
C ASP A 677 -6.32 28.51 -19.44
N ALA A 678 -7.24 28.94 -18.57
CA ALA A 678 -8.16 28.04 -17.89
C ALA A 678 -9.10 27.32 -18.89
N GLU A 679 -9.54 27.99 -19.96
CA GLU A 679 -10.42 27.37 -20.97
C GLU A 679 -9.70 26.24 -21.74
N ARG A 680 -8.38 26.33 -21.83
CA ARG A 680 -7.53 25.34 -22.52
C ARG A 680 -7.05 24.23 -21.59
N PHE A 681 -6.78 24.54 -20.31
CA PHE A 681 -6.03 23.66 -19.42
C PHE A 681 -6.82 23.12 -18.22
N GLU A 682 -7.98 23.67 -17.88
CA GLU A 682 -8.88 23.05 -16.91
C GLU A 682 -9.62 21.87 -17.58
N PRO A 683 -9.46 20.63 -17.09
CA PRO A 683 -10.05 19.46 -17.75
C PRO A 683 -11.52 19.18 -17.38
#